data_AF-A0AAN6ND60-F1
#
_entry.id   AF-A0AAN6ND60-F1
#
_cell.length_a   1.000
_cell.length_b   1.000
_cell.length_c   1.000
_cell.angle_alpha   90.00
_cell.angle_beta   90.00
_cell.angle_gamma   90.00
#
_symmetry.space_group_name_H-M   'P 1'
#
loop_
_entity.id
_entity.type
_entity.pdbx_description
1 polymer ?
#
loop_
_entity_poly.entity_id
_entity_poly.type
_entity_poly.pdbx_seq_one_letter_code
_entity_poly.pdbx_strand_id
1 'polypeptide(L)'
;MILSRLLPRRSGCFTPLFHTRLLLRSQYRRSLSTCFSVSLDPSTASKENVLSALSDVLARTGQLQQKAAEKQPANAAVILASKSLSSWLDDESFISKLLAPLCTEQSSTASSEKPEVLVLSAAVDGIPRSSSATASEGLSVLYGQVENIFHGQQSTEPGRTDFRGAAPTHPPSLEFHTPPLRGGSREKSRKIYVTVPLANTVFETGMPYTITISSYAVSGAGGPLRVSRGVPGDVSQKIVLPSSTSSSSSDVSVPLLPITNPQKIATGLGNILRQLEGPDGKLTPASKELEDIIPKLLDTRAKKLPPADSQADIVSESGPMGVWALVIPERVAQQFMNELPGALQLGSEGEGEEWERAKKVAKLMPKLLASGCHLRKILSGGGGWGLKQGLLSLDPQTRYSNPDQEDVESFIRSFKGEDDSPGSIVTPGSYVQFLVEPIPSKQVQQEETSGSEKSENTLVIGTQNAAAAEPAKADGTQVILDQFGAVSAQGIYISSTNTMATTTTQPRAKIGILSMGDMGSGIARLLIAHGYAVATNLAGRSQDTIDRATSAGVIALPDDVALCKECDVILSVVPPKDAAATAERLRSAITTTPSFRKVEPLYVCDMNAISPASCRTIFTSHFPLPSITRGPPWVRFVDGCILGGPPSTADDDGNEWSCPLMPTSGPYNLAEIPNYGEHLTRTLRMRHISEDIGAASGLKMCFASLSKGYAAIAVQAVTTAQKLGVLSDLKQSLRELAPANLERMEKAVVGMAPKAYRWVAEMEEISATHMVDGGFGPELFKGAADVFRVVTEDTVLGQEKIGKRKRGTNADDVAAAMVEGMQEKRKKRD
;
A
#
# COMPACT_ATOMS: atom_id res chain seq x y z
N MET A 1 8.17 -22.51 -29.08
CA MET A 1 9.36 -21.79 -29.62
C MET A 1 9.00 -20.40 -30.18
N ILE A 2 7.72 -20.14 -30.49
CA ILE A 2 7.25 -18.87 -31.09
C ILE A 2 7.09 -17.76 -30.02
N LEU A 3 6.51 -18.03 -28.84
CA LEU A 3 6.38 -17.03 -27.77
C LEU A 3 7.70 -16.67 -27.06
N SER A 4 8.65 -17.61 -26.95
CA SER A 4 9.97 -17.37 -26.36
C SER A 4 10.90 -16.49 -27.20
N ARG A 5 10.55 -16.24 -28.47
CA ARG A 5 11.28 -15.32 -29.36
C ARG A 5 10.65 -13.91 -29.40
N LEU A 6 9.49 -13.72 -28.75
CA LEU A 6 8.73 -12.47 -28.73
C LEU A 6 8.92 -11.67 -27.43
N LEU A 7 9.80 -12.13 -26.52
CA LEU A 7 10.04 -11.50 -25.22
C LEU A 7 11.55 -11.34 -24.98
N PRO A 8 12.00 -10.19 -24.43
CA PRO A 8 13.42 -9.84 -24.39
C PRO A 8 14.21 -10.78 -23.47
N ARG A 9 15.30 -11.34 -24.00
CA ARG A 9 16.35 -11.99 -23.19
C ARG A 9 17.08 -10.89 -22.41
N ARG A 10 17.27 -11.10 -21.10
CA ARG A 10 18.17 -10.28 -20.27
C ARG A 10 19.54 -10.18 -20.97
N SER A 11 20.11 -8.97 -20.94
CA SER A 11 21.41 -8.50 -21.48
C SER A 11 21.35 -7.91 -22.90
N GLY A 12 21.37 -6.57 -22.98
CA GLY A 12 21.57 -5.80 -24.22
C GLY A 12 20.45 -4.80 -24.50
N CYS A 13 20.79 -3.51 -24.50
CA CYS A 13 19.93 -2.37 -24.78
C CYS A 13 19.22 -2.53 -26.14
N PHE A 14 17.91 -2.78 -26.16
CA PHE A 14 17.07 -2.72 -27.36
C PHE A 14 15.64 -2.27 -26.98
N THR A 15 15.20 -1.19 -27.62
CA THR A 15 13.99 -0.41 -27.36
C THR A 15 12.76 -1.00 -28.07
N PRO A 16 11.65 -1.27 -27.37
CA PRO A 16 10.41 -1.71 -28.00
C PRO A 16 9.52 -0.52 -28.39
N LEU A 17 9.32 -0.33 -29.70
CA LEU A 17 8.25 0.52 -30.22
C LEU A 17 6.87 -0.15 -30.01
N PHE A 18 5.89 0.66 -29.58
CA PHE A 18 4.50 0.33 -29.20
C PHE A 18 4.31 -0.09 -27.72
N HIS A 19 4.17 0.94 -26.87
CA HIS A 19 3.51 0.87 -25.57
C HIS A 19 2.23 1.71 -25.62
N THR A 20 1.16 1.18 -25.03
CA THR A 20 -0.19 1.74 -25.04
C THR A 20 -0.19 3.15 -24.44
N ARG A 21 -0.69 4.13 -25.20
CA ARG A 21 -0.88 5.50 -24.72
C ARG A 21 -2.01 5.51 -23.68
N LEU A 22 -1.64 5.53 -22.40
CA LEU A 22 -2.57 5.74 -21.29
C LEU A 22 -2.79 7.24 -21.17
N LEU A 23 -4.04 7.68 -21.14
CA LEU A 23 -4.39 9.08 -21.00
C LEU A 23 -5.43 9.26 -19.90
N LEU A 24 -5.07 10.01 -18.86
CA LEU A 24 -5.98 10.44 -17.81
C LEU A 24 -6.29 11.92 -17.98
N ARG A 25 -7.58 12.24 -18.01
CA ARG A 25 -8.10 13.61 -18.15
C ARG A 25 -9.02 13.91 -17.00
N SER A 26 -8.84 15.04 -16.33
CA SER A 26 -9.76 15.49 -15.28
C SER A 26 -10.37 16.82 -15.64
N GLN A 27 -11.70 16.92 -15.48
CA GLN A 27 -12.46 18.15 -15.71
C GLN A 27 -12.90 18.73 -14.37
N TYR A 28 -12.55 20.00 -14.14
CA TYR A 28 -12.96 20.76 -12.96
C TYR A 28 -13.87 21.91 -13.41
N ARG A 29 -15.07 21.99 -12.83
CA ARG A 29 -16.18 22.80 -13.37
C ARG A 29 -16.05 24.31 -13.12
N ARG A 30 -15.17 24.74 -12.21
CA ARG A 30 -14.78 26.14 -12.07
C ARG A 30 -13.40 26.29 -12.72
N SER A 31 -13.38 26.88 -13.92
CA SER A 31 -12.18 27.49 -14.48
C SER A 31 -11.78 28.61 -13.51
N LEU A 32 -10.82 28.27 -12.65
CA LEU A 32 -9.98 29.22 -11.98
C LEU A 32 -8.80 29.35 -12.95
N SER A 33 -8.51 30.55 -13.44
CA SER A 33 -7.28 30.86 -14.16
C SER A 33 -6.08 30.63 -13.24
N THR A 34 -5.77 29.37 -12.99
CA THR A 34 -4.79 28.88 -12.01
C THR A 34 -3.82 27.92 -12.65
N CYS A 35 -3.99 27.58 -13.92
CA CYS A 35 -3.01 26.78 -14.65
C CYS A 35 -2.96 27.09 -16.13
N PHE A 36 -1.80 26.84 -16.74
CA PHE A 36 -1.58 26.90 -18.17
C PHE A 36 -0.39 26.01 -18.56
N SER A 37 -0.41 25.56 -19.81
CA SER A 37 0.71 24.86 -20.44
C SER A 37 1.22 25.66 -21.63
N VAL A 38 2.52 25.60 -21.89
CA VAL A 38 3.18 26.19 -23.05
C VAL A 38 3.90 25.08 -23.78
N SER A 39 3.53 24.87 -25.04
CA SER A 39 4.21 23.96 -25.96
C SER A 39 5.21 24.76 -26.79
N LEU A 40 6.43 24.25 -26.95
CA LEU A 40 7.55 24.93 -27.56
C LEU A 40 8.12 24.14 -28.74
N ASP A 41 8.60 24.88 -29.74
CA ASP A 41 9.49 24.36 -30.76
C ASP A 41 10.94 24.39 -30.23
N PRO A 42 11.61 23.24 -30.08
CA PRO A 42 12.99 23.18 -29.56
C PRO A 42 13.97 24.03 -30.37
N SER A 43 13.71 24.26 -31.66
CA SER A 43 14.62 24.97 -32.55
C SER A 43 14.57 26.51 -32.41
N THR A 44 13.50 27.03 -31.81
CA THR A 44 13.25 28.48 -31.65
C THR A 44 12.95 28.91 -30.20
N ALA A 45 12.95 27.96 -29.27
CA ALA A 45 12.67 28.20 -27.85
C ALA A 45 13.75 29.04 -27.16
N SER A 46 13.36 30.19 -26.62
CA SER A 46 14.15 31.00 -25.69
C SER A 46 13.30 31.44 -24.51
N LYS A 47 13.93 31.71 -23.36
CA LYS A 47 13.26 32.19 -22.15
C LYS A 47 12.49 33.49 -22.43
N GLU A 48 13.05 34.38 -23.25
CA GLU A 48 12.43 35.63 -23.66
C GLU A 48 11.18 35.41 -24.53
N ASN A 49 11.25 34.49 -25.48
CA ASN A 49 10.12 34.16 -26.36
C ASN A 49 8.95 33.58 -25.56
N VAL A 50 9.23 32.74 -24.56
CA VAL A 50 8.22 32.17 -23.66
C VAL A 50 7.58 33.25 -22.79
N LEU A 51 8.39 34.10 -22.14
CA LEU A 51 7.87 35.20 -21.32
C LEU A 51 7.05 36.20 -22.14
N SER A 52 7.46 36.48 -23.38
CA SER A 52 6.71 37.33 -24.31
C SER A 52 5.36 36.71 -24.69
N ALA A 53 5.35 35.43 -25.09
CA ALA A 53 4.13 34.71 -25.43
C ALA A 53 3.16 34.57 -24.23
N LEU A 54 3.70 34.49 -23.02
CA LEU A 54 2.93 34.42 -21.79
C LEU A 54 2.45 35.78 -21.26
N SER A 55 2.98 36.90 -21.73
CA SER A 55 2.73 38.24 -21.14
C SER A 55 1.23 38.57 -21.01
N ASP A 56 0.46 38.39 -22.08
CA ASP A 56 -0.99 38.62 -22.09
C ASP A 56 -1.75 37.65 -21.18
N VAL A 57 -1.32 36.39 -21.13
CA VAL A 57 -1.92 35.33 -20.31
C VAL A 57 -1.66 35.59 -18.84
N LEU A 58 -0.42 35.91 -18.49
CA LEU A 58 0.03 36.24 -17.14
C LEU A 58 -0.66 37.52 -16.64
N ALA A 59 -0.80 38.54 -17.49
CA ALA A 59 -1.51 39.78 -17.14
C ALA A 59 -3.01 39.54 -16.88
N ARG A 60 -3.69 38.77 -17.74
CA ARG A 60 -5.10 38.40 -17.54
C ARG A 60 -5.29 37.55 -16.29
N THR A 61 -4.40 36.60 -16.07
CA THR A 61 -4.41 35.71 -14.90
C THR A 61 -4.21 36.50 -13.62
N GLY A 62 -3.24 37.41 -13.60
CA GLY A 62 -2.99 38.32 -12.47
C GLY A 62 -4.19 39.22 -12.15
N GLN A 63 -4.87 39.78 -13.18
CA GLN A 63 -6.10 40.57 -12.98
C GLN A 63 -7.25 39.74 -12.38
N LEU A 64 -7.43 38.50 -12.84
CA LEU A 64 -8.44 37.58 -12.30
C LEU A 64 -8.12 37.19 -10.85
N GLN A 65 -6.84 36.99 -10.53
CA GLN A 65 -6.40 36.73 -9.17
C GLN A 65 -6.55 37.96 -8.26
N GLN A 66 -6.28 39.17 -8.75
CA GLN A 66 -6.49 40.40 -7.98
C GLN A 66 -7.95 40.59 -7.58
N LYS A 67 -8.90 40.22 -8.45
CA LYS A 67 -10.34 40.19 -8.12
C LYS A 67 -10.74 39.06 -7.16
N ALA A 68 -10.00 37.95 -7.14
CA ALA A 68 -10.25 36.82 -6.23
C ALA A 68 -9.54 36.97 -4.86
N ALA A 69 -8.45 37.74 -4.81
CA ALA A 69 -7.60 37.99 -3.65
C ALA A 69 -8.32 38.76 -2.53
N GLU A 70 -9.45 39.41 -2.81
CA GLU A 70 -10.34 39.99 -1.79
C GLU A 70 -10.87 38.94 -0.79
N LYS A 71 -10.78 37.63 -1.10
CA LYS A 71 -11.20 36.55 -0.20
C LYS A 71 -10.05 35.70 0.32
N GLN A 72 -9.04 35.36 -0.49
CA GLN A 72 -7.87 34.55 -0.12
C GLN A 72 -6.80 34.58 -1.25
N PRO A 73 -5.57 35.08 -1.02
CA PRO A 73 -4.52 35.14 -2.05
C PRO A 73 -3.86 33.78 -2.29
N ALA A 74 -3.44 33.52 -3.53
CA ALA A 74 -2.65 32.34 -3.86
C ALA A 74 -1.17 32.56 -3.48
N ASN A 75 -0.53 31.50 -2.96
CA ASN A 75 0.80 31.53 -2.34
C ASN A 75 1.62 30.26 -2.66
N ALA A 76 1.20 29.47 -3.65
CA ALA A 76 1.90 28.28 -4.13
C ALA A 76 1.91 28.18 -5.66
N ALA A 77 2.99 27.63 -6.21
CA ALA A 77 3.14 27.29 -7.61
C ALA A 77 3.73 25.89 -7.79
N VAL A 78 3.34 25.19 -8.84
CA VAL A 78 3.97 23.97 -9.34
C VAL A 78 4.35 24.21 -10.80
N ILE A 79 5.63 24.04 -11.12
CA ILE A 79 6.20 24.25 -12.46
C ILE A 79 6.79 22.93 -12.93
N LEU A 80 6.19 22.36 -13.96
CA LEU A 80 6.70 21.18 -14.64
C LEU A 80 7.39 21.62 -15.94
N ALA A 81 8.61 21.16 -16.15
CA ALA A 81 9.34 21.38 -17.39
C ALA A 81 9.63 20.05 -18.07
N SER A 82 9.58 20.04 -19.41
CA SER A 82 10.13 18.93 -20.17
C SER A 82 11.62 18.75 -19.91
N LYS A 83 12.12 17.53 -20.10
CA LYS A 83 13.49 17.13 -19.77
C LYS A 83 14.55 18.10 -20.33
N SER A 84 14.42 18.52 -21.60
CA SER A 84 15.38 19.43 -22.24
C SER A 84 15.44 20.83 -21.60
N LEU A 85 14.35 21.25 -20.96
CA LEU A 85 14.19 22.55 -20.30
C LEU A 85 14.43 22.48 -18.79
N SER A 86 14.86 21.33 -18.26
CA SER A 86 15.06 21.14 -16.82
C SER A 86 16.03 22.14 -16.20
N SER A 87 17.04 22.58 -16.95
CA SER A 87 17.99 23.63 -16.52
C SER A 87 17.36 25.02 -16.34
N TRP A 88 16.17 25.27 -16.91
CA TRP A 88 15.46 26.53 -16.73
C TRP A 88 14.80 26.62 -15.35
N LEU A 89 14.56 25.49 -14.69
CA LEU A 89 13.99 25.42 -13.35
C LEU A 89 14.94 25.96 -12.28
N ASP A 90 16.26 25.96 -12.54
CA ASP A 90 17.30 26.49 -11.66
C ASP A 90 17.62 27.98 -11.91
N ASP A 91 17.05 28.58 -12.96
CA ASP A 91 17.25 30.01 -13.26
C ASP A 91 16.28 30.88 -12.47
N GLU A 92 16.77 31.44 -11.36
CA GLU A 92 16.04 32.36 -10.49
C GLU A 92 15.46 33.57 -11.25
N SER A 93 16.18 34.12 -12.23
CA SER A 93 15.73 35.29 -13.02
C SER A 93 14.52 34.92 -13.88
N PHE A 94 14.56 33.74 -14.49
CA PHE A 94 13.46 33.23 -15.29
C PHE A 94 12.21 32.95 -14.44
N ILE A 95 12.36 32.20 -13.35
CA ILE A 95 11.24 31.85 -12.46
C ILE A 95 10.64 33.10 -11.80
N SER A 96 11.48 34.05 -11.38
CA SER A 96 11.04 35.33 -10.84
C SER A 96 10.18 36.12 -11.83
N LYS A 97 10.59 36.22 -13.10
CA LYS A 97 9.81 36.88 -14.16
C LYS A 97 8.53 36.14 -14.51
N LEU A 98 8.54 34.81 -14.46
CA LEU A 98 7.37 33.98 -14.72
C LEU A 98 6.29 34.14 -13.63
N LEU A 99 6.70 34.24 -12.36
CA LEU A 99 5.81 34.32 -11.21
C LEU A 99 5.39 35.76 -10.86
N ALA A 100 6.20 36.76 -11.18
CA ALA A 100 5.95 38.16 -10.82
C ALA A 100 4.53 38.66 -11.19
N PRO A 101 4.00 38.41 -12.40
CA PRO A 101 2.64 38.84 -12.75
C PRO A 101 1.52 38.09 -12.03
N LEU A 102 1.82 36.90 -11.48
CA LEU A 102 0.86 36.05 -10.78
C LEU A 102 0.76 36.39 -9.29
N CYS A 103 1.72 37.15 -8.76
CA CYS A 103 1.74 37.57 -7.36
C CYS A 103 1.03 38.92 -7.20
N THR A 104 -0.07 38.96 -6.45
CA THR A 104 -0.77 40.22 -6.16
C THR A 104 -0.04 41.04 -5.09
N GLU A 105 0.33 42.29 -5.38
CA GLU A 105 0.72 43.26 -4.34
C GLU A 105 -0.48 43.56 -3.44
N GLN A 106 -0.41 43.19 -2.17
CA GLN A 106 -1.40 43.63 -1.18
C GLN A 106 -1.17 45.11 -0.87
N SER A 107 -2.12 45.97 -1.26
CA SER A 107 -2.23 47.32 -0.69
C SER A 107 -2.71 47.22 0.76
N SER A 108 -1.77 47.32 1.71
CA SER A 108 -1.94 47.74 3.11
C SER A 108 -3.03 47.06 3.96
N THR A 109 -2.63 46.30 4.99
CA THR A 109 -2.72 46.68 6.42
C THR A 109 -2.37 45.52 7.36
N ALA A 110 -1.46 45.77 8.31
CA ALA A 110 -1.35 45.14 9.64
C ALA A 110 -0.81 43.69 9.84
N SER A 111 -0.02 43.11 8.94
CA SER A 111 0.89 41.99 9.32
C SER A 111 2.32 42.27 8.85
N SER A 112 3.32 41.98 9.68
CA SER A 112 4.73 42.27 9.40
C SER A 112 5.42 41.22 8.52
N GLU A 113 4.66 40.33 7.88
CA GLU A 113 5.18 39.23 7.08
C GLU A 113 5.12 39.58 5.59
N LYS A 114 6.27 39.48 4.90
CA LYS A 114 6.35 39.71 3.46
C LYS A 114 5.61 38.58 2.73
N PRO A 115 4.88 38.86 1.64
CA PRO A 115 4.23 37.82 0.86
C PRO A 115 5.30 36.87 0.29
N GLU A 116 5.14 35.59 0.59
CA GLU A 116 6.05 34.51 0.20
C GLU A 116 5.29 33.47 -0.63
N VAL A 117 5.89 33.02 -1.73
CA VAL A 117 5.32 32.05 -2.66
C VAL A 117 6.16 30.80 -2.67
N LEU A 118 5.51 29.67 -2.39
CA LEU A 118 6.14 28.36 -2.37
C LEU A 118 6.07 27.71 -3.75
N VAL A 119 7.21 27.31 -4.30
CA VAL A 119 7.34 26.84 -5.69
C VAL A 119 7.92 25.43 -5.70
N LEU A 120 7.15 24.48 -6.24
CA LEU A 120 7.63 23.15 -6.59
C LEU A 120 8.05 23.15 -8.07
N SER A 121 9.32 22.96 -8.35
CA SER A 121 9.83 22.81 -9.72
C SER A 121 10.21 21.36 -9.95
N ALA A 122 9.77 20.74 -11.05
CA ALA A 122 10.11 19.36 -11.37
C ALA A 122 10.24 19.09 -12.88
N ALA A 123 11.16 18.21 -13.26
CA ALA A 123 11.35 17.78 -14.64
C ALA A 123 10.55 16.51 -14.97
N VAL A 124 9.82 16.54 -16.07
CA VAL A 124 8.99 15.44 -16.61
C VAL A 124 9.41 15.13 -18.05
N ASP A 125 9.04 13.96 -18.57
CA ASP A 125 9.53 13.53 -19.90
C ASP A 125 8.90 14.35 -21.04
N GLY A 126 7.77 15.02 -20.80
CA GLY A 126 7.16 15.98 -21.71
C GLY A 126 5.89 16.63 -21.16
N ILE A 127 5.37 17.61 -21.87
CA ILE A 127 4.10 18.30 -21.54
C ILE A 127 3.02 17.88 -22.54
N PRO A 128 1.77 17.61 -22.09
CA PRO A 128 0.68 17.20 -22.97
C PRO A 128 0.32 18.30 -23.97
N ARG A 129 0.18 17.94 -25.25
CA ARG A 129 -0.32 18.83 -26.30
C ARG A 129 -1.86 18.77 -26.32
N SER A 130 -2.52 19.74 -25.70
CA SER A 130 -3.99 19.82 -25.63
C SER A 130 -4.58 18.52 -25.04
N SER A 131 -5.74 18.06 -25.50
CA SER A 131 -6.41 16.86 -24.96
C SER A 131 -5.80 15.52 -25.38
N SER A 132 -4.66 15.49 -26.08
CA SER A 132 -4.01 14.25 -26.52
C SER A 132 -2.89 13.83 -25.55
N ALA A 133 -2.46 12.57 -25.64
CA ALA A 133 -1.30 12.06 -24.89
C ALA A 133 0.04 12.38 -25.58
N THR A 134 0.04 13.15 -26.68
CA THR A 134 1.28 13.45 -27.39
C THR A 134 2.13 14.42 -26.57
N ALA A 135 3.34 14.01 -26.24
CA ALA A 135 4.30 14.87 -25.58
C ALA A 135 4.79 15.98 -26.51
N SER A 136 5.00 17.13 -25.91
CA SER A 136 5.68 18.28 -26.49
C SER A 136 6.72 18.82 -25.51
N GLU A 137 7.75 19.50 -26.02
CA GLU A 137 8.63 20.30 -25.18
C GLU A 137 7.85 21.48 -24.63
N GLY A 138 8.12 21.88 -23.39
CA GLY A 138 7.35 22.95 -22.80
C GLY A 138 7.40 23.08 -21.29
N LEU A 139 6.53 23.96 -20.80
CA LEU A 139 6.29 24.23 -19.39
C LEU A 139 4.82 24.03 -19.07
N SER A 140 4.50 23.48 -17.91
CA SER A 140 3.15 23.39 -17.38
C SER A 140 3.15 23.97 -15.98
N VAL A 141 2.34 25.00 -15.76
CA VAL A 141 2.32 25.78 -14.51
C VAL A 141 0.95 25.67 -13.85
N LEU A 142 0.95 25.36 -12.56
CA LEU A 142 -0.21 25.41 -11.67
C LEU A 142 0.09 26.41 -10.55
N TYR A 143 -0.88 27.25 -10.19
CA TYR A 143 -0.75 28.27 -9.15
C TYR A 143 -2.01 28.28 -8.29
N GLY A 144 -1.88 28.50 -6.99
CA GLY A 144 -3.01 28.44 -6.07
C GLY A 144 -2.59 28.61 -4.62
N GLN A 145 -3.44 28.14 -3.71
CA GLN A 145 -3.12 28.18 -2.29
C GLN A 145 -2.33 26.94 -1.86
N VAL A 146 -1.35 27.13 -0.99
CA VAL A 146 -0.57 26.07 -0.35
C VAL A 146 -1.49 25.02 0.25
N GLU A 147 -2.56 25.41 0.97
CA GLU A 147 -3.47 24.46 1.61
C GLU A 147 -4.22 23.59 0.59
N ASN A 148 -4.45 24.11 -0.61
CA ASN A 148 -5.18 23.42 -1.68
C ASN A 148 -4.28 22.58 -2.57
N ILE A 149 -3.02 23.00 -2.77
CA ILE A 149 -2.05 22.31 -3.65
C ILE A 149 -1.31 21.20 -2.89
N PHE A 150 -0.89 21.45 -1.65
CA PHE A 150 -0.08 20.54 -0.83
C PHE A 150 -0.85 19.95 0.37
N HIS A 151 -2.18 19.83 0.25
CA HIS A 151 -3.07 19.36 1.31
C HIS A 151 -2.60 18.04 1.95
N GLY A 152 -2.33 18.04 3.26
CA GLY A 152 -1.89 16.86 4.03
C GLY A 152 -0.39 16.75 4.29
N GLN A 153 0.42 17.71 3.86
CA GLN A 153 1.86 17.81 4.18
C GLN A 153 2.19 18.91 5.22
N GLN A 154 1.19 19.37 5.98
CA GLN A 154 1.37 20.41 7.00
C GLN A 154 1.77 19.82 8.36
N SER A 155 2.83 20.38 8.95
CA SER A 155 3.18 20.17 10.36
C SER A 155 2.19 20.91 11.27
N THR A 156 2.15 20.56 12.55
CA THR A 156 1.29 21.16 13.57
C THR A 156 1.67 22.61 13.96
N GLU A 157 2.64 23.25 13.30
CA GLU A 157 3.01 24.64 13.53
C GLU A 157 2.57 25.56 12.36
N PRO A 158 1.96 26.74 12.63
CA PRO A 158 1.61 27.70 11.59
C PRO A 158 2.88 28.20 10.88
N GLY A 159 2.92 28.13 9.54
CA GLY A 159 3.99 28.72 8.73
C GLY A 159 5.18 27.82 8.40
N ARG A 160 5.17 26.52 8.76
CA ARG A 160 6.26 25.59 8.44
C ARG A 160 5.76 24.31 7.74
N THR A 161 5.94 24.25 6.42
CA THR A 161 5.79 23.01 5.63
C THR A 161 7.09 22.21 5.70
N ASP A 162 7.07 21.07 6.40
CA ASP A 162 8.21 20.15 6.46
C ASP A 162 8.24 19.27 5.20
N PHE A 163 9.07 19.67 4.24
CA PHE A 163 9.33 18.89 3.02
C PHE A 163 10.37 17.78 3.19
N ARG A 164 10.98 17.67 4.38
CA ARG A 164 11.92 16.60 4.71
C ARG A 164 11.18 15.38 5.25
N GLY A 165 10.83 14.48 4.35
CA GLY A 165 10.49 13.10 4.70
C GLY A 165 11.74 12.32 5.12
N ALA A 166 11.54 11.12 5.66
CA ALA A 166 12.61 10.15 5.85
C ALA A 166 13.33 9.85 4.52
N ALA A 167 14.59 9.42 4.58
CA ALA A 167 15.42 9.13 3.40
C ALA A 167 14.66 8.27 2.36
N PRO A 168 14.68 8.65 1.07
CA PRO A 168 13.85 8.00 0.06
C PRO A 168 14.25 6.54 -0.15
N THR A 169 13.31 5.62 0.00
CA THR A 169 13.46 4.20 -0.36
C THR A 169 13.21 3.94 -1.85
N HIS A 170 12.72 4.94 -2.60
CA HIS A 170 12.30 4.85 -4.00
C HIS A 170 12.67 6.12 -4.79
N PRO A 171 12.74 6.06 -6.14
CA PRO A 171 13.00 7.25 -6.95
C PRO A 171 11.88 8.31 -6.78
N PRO A 172 12.22 9.61 -6.87
CA PRO A 172 11.23 10.68 -6.70
C PRO A 172 10.17 10.66 -7.81
N SER A 173 8.92 10.96 -7.43
CA SER A 173 7.77 10.98 -8.33
C SER A 173 6.74 12.05 -7.91
N LEU A 174 5.82 12.39 -8.80
CA LEU A 174 4.70 13.28 -8.52
C LEU A 174 3.41 12.48 -8.40
N GLU A 175 2.71 12.59 -7.27
CA GLU A 175 1.42 11.95 -7.03
C GLU A 175 0.29 12.99 -7.16
N PHE A 176 -0.56 12.85 -8.18
CA PHE A 176 -1.70 13.73 -8.41
C PHE A 176 -2.98 13.15 -7.82
N HIS A 177 -3.68 13.93 -7.01
CA HIS A 177 -5.00 13.58 -6.49
C HIS A 177 -6.07 14.07 -7.44
N THR A 178 -6.83 13.13 -8.02
CA THR A 178 -7.83 13.43 -9.04
C THR A 178 -9.25 13.12 -8.54
N PRO A 179 -10.30 13.73 -9.14
CA PRO A 179 -11.68 13.41 -8.83
C PRO A 179 -11.98 11.94 -9.17
N PRO A 180 -13.09 11.37 -8.67
CA PRO A 180 -13.49 10.01 -9.02
C PRO A 180 -13.65 9.80 -10.54
N LEU A 181 -13.41 8.57 -11.01
CA LEU A 181 -13.64 8.21 -12.41
C LEU A 181 -15.13 8.33 -12.75
N ARG A 182 -15.39 8.84 -13.95
CA ARG A 182 -16.74 8.99 -14.51
C ARG A 182 -17.46 7.65 -14.57
N GLY A 183 -18.70 7.62 -14.08
CA GLY A 183 -19.55 6.43 -14.10
C GLY A 183 -19.41 5.50 -12.89
N GLY A 184 -18.63 5.88 -11.86
CA GLY A 184 -18.71 5.24 -10.55
C GLY A 184 -20.04 5.49 -9.83
N SER A 185 -20.52 4.53 -9.03
CA SER A 185 -21.72 4.70 -8.21
C SER A 185 -21.57 5.87 -7.23
N ARG A 186 -22.61 6.71 -7.13
CA ARG A 186 -22.65 7.91 -6.25
C ARG A 186 -22.39 7.59 -4.77
N GLU A 187 -22.65 6.37 -4.32
CA GLU A 187 -22.42 5.93 -2.94
C GLU A 187 -20.96 5.54 -2.62
N LYS A 188 -20.08 5.46 -3.63
CA LYS A 188 -18.69 4.99 -3.48
C LYS A 188 -17.70 5.83 -4.29
N SER A 189 -17.72 7.16 -4.11
CA SER A 189 -16.74 8.06 -4.75
C SER A 189 -15.33 7.83 -4.19
N ARG A 190 -14.59 6.89 -4.78
CA ARG A 190 -13.21 6.58 -4.40
C ARG A 190 -12.26 7.69 -4.90
N LYS A 191 -11.31 8.07 -4.06
CA LYS A 191 -10.21 8.96 -4.46
C LYS A 191 -9.25 8.20 -5.37
N ILE A 192 -8.66 8.92 -6.32
CA ILE A 192 -7.74 8.36 -7.31
C ILE A 192 -6.43 9.10 -7.21
N TYR A 193 -5.37 8.33 -7.11
CA TYR A 193 -4.00 8.79 -7.02
C TYR A 193 -3.29 8.36 -8.30
N VAL A 194 -2.66 9.32 -8.96
CA VAL A 194 -1.93 9.11 -10.21
C VAL A 194 -0.46 9.43 -9.95
N THR A 195 0.39 8.43 -9.93
CA THR A 195 1.83 8.62 -9.74
C THR A 195 2.51 8.73 -11.10
N VAL A 196 3.28 9.80 -11.28
CA VAL A 196 4.07 10.10 -12.47
C VAL A 196 5.55 10.11 -12.09
N PRO A 197 6.37 9.19 -12.61
CA PRO A 197 7.82 9.21 -12.44
C PRO A 197 8.44 10.51 -12.99
N LEU A 198 9.47 11.03 -12.33
CA LEU A 198 10.24 12.14 -12.85
C LEU A 198 11.14 11.71 -14.01
N ALA A 199 11.42 12.66 -14.91
CA ALA A 199 12.37 12.43 -16.00
C ALA A 199 13.78 12.19 -15.46
N ASN A 200 14.51 11.32 -16.15
CA ASN A 200 15.93 11.17 -15.90
C ASN A 200 16.68 12.37 -16.50
N THR A 201 17.28 13.21 -15.66
CA THR A 201 17.93 14.48 -16.05
C THR A 201 19.46 14.46 -15.91
N VAL A 202 20.09 13.28 -15.86
CA VAL A 202 21.55 13.15 -15.64
C VAL A 202 22.35 13.94 -16.67
N PHE A 203 21.88 13.99 -17.92
CA PHE A 203 22.61 14.66 -18.99
C PHE A 203 22.39 16.17 -19.01
N GLU A 204 21.27 16.65 -18.48
CA GLU A 204 20.91 18.07 -18.49
C GLU A 204 21.38 18.82 -17.24
N THR A 205 21.27 18.20 -16.06
CA THR A 205 21.61 18.85 -14.77
C THR A 205 22.70 18.13 -13.99
N GLY A 206 23.18 16.97 -14.46
CA GLY A 206 24.13 16.13 -13.72
C GLY A 206 23.51 15.30 -12.59
N MET A 207 22.22 15.48 -12.32
CA MET A 207 21.48 14.77 -11.27
C MET A 207 20.52 13.74 -11.89
N PRO A 208 20.28 12.58 -11.25
CA PRO A 208 19.33 11.59 -11.74
C PRO A 208 17.92 12.12 -11.99
N TYR A 209 17.48 13.06 -11.17
CA TYR A 209 16.16 13.68 -11.24
C TYR A 209 16.27 15.15 -10.83
N THR A 210 15.51 16.01 -11.49
CA THR A 210 15.42 17.44 -11.15
C THR A 210 14.08 17.71 -10.47
N ILE A 211 14.12 17.96 -9.17
CA ILE A 211 12.99 18.42 -8.37
C ILE A 211 13.48 19.30 -7.21
N THR A 212 12.89 20.47 -7.07
CA THR A 212 13.28 21.45 -6.06
C THR A 212 12.05 22.11 -5.44
N ILE A 213 12.18 22.46 -4.17
CA ILE A 213 11.15 23.21 -3.45
C ILE A 213 11.79 24.49 -2.97
N SER A 214 11.33 25.60 -3.54
CA SER A 214 11.91 26.92 -3.37
C SER A 214 10.85 27.91 -2.94
N SER A 215 11.23 28.80 -2.05
CA SER A 215 10.37 29.85 -1.54
C SER A 215 10.83 31.19 -2.08
N TYR A 216 9.91 31.98 -2.64
CA TYR A 216 10.19 33.25 -3.29
C TYR A 216 9.52 34.39 -2.54
N ALA A 217 10.29 35.43 -2.20
CA ALA A 217 9.80 36.60 -1.50
C ALA A 217 10.17 37.88 -2.26
N VAL A 218 9.34 38.91 -2.13
CA VAL A 218 9.56 40.21 -2.79
C VAL A 218 10.74 40.95 -2.15
N SER A 219 11.70 41.36 -2.97
CA SER A 219 12.88 42.14 -2.54
C SER A 219 12.53 43.63 -2.35
N GLY A 220 11.71 43.95 -1.33
CA GLY A 220 11.24 45.32 -1.04
C GLY A 220 9.93 45.69 -1.75
N ALA A 221 9.35 46.87 -1.47
CA ALA A 221 8.12 47.31 -2.12
C ALA A 221 8.35 47.49 -3.64
N GLY A 222 7.70 46.66 -4.47
CA GLY A 222 7.86 46.66 -5.93
C GLY A 222 9.15 46.03 -6.48
N GLY A 223 9.95 45.34 -5.66
CA GLY A 223 11.18 44.66 -6.10
C GLY A 223 10.94 43.29 -6.76
N PRO A 224 11.92 42.71 -7.48
CA PRO A 224 11.78 41.39 -8.06
C PRO A 224 11.65 40.30 -6.98
N LEU A 225 10.96 39.21 -7.31
CA LEU A 225 10.93 38.01 -6.47
C LEU A 225 12.33 37.41 -6.41
N ARG A 226 12.81 37.09 -5.21
CA ARG A 226 14.08 36.38 -4.99
C ARG A 226 13.85 35.15 -4.16
N VAL A 227 14.67 34.13 -4.38
CA VAL A 227 14.64 32.90 -3.59
C VAL A 227 15.06 33.23 -2.16
N SER A 228 14.17 33.02 -1.20
CA SER A 228 14.45 33.13 0.24
C SER A 228 15.07 31.84 0.78
N ARG A 229 14.63 30.68 0.26
CA ARG A 229 15.07 29.35 0.67
C ARG A 229 14.81 28.33 -0.42
N GLY A 230 15.80 27.50 -0.77
CA GLY A 230 15.65 26.37 -1.69
C GLY A 230 16.18 25.08 -1.08
N VAL A 231 15.46 23.98 -1.25
CA VAL A 231 15.91 22.63 -0.84
C VAL A 231 15.67 21.65 -1.98
N PRO A 232 16.62 20.74 -2.27
CA PRO A 232 16.35 19.62 -3.18
C PRO A 232 15.13 18.81 -2.70
N GLY A 233 14.24 18.45 -3.62
CA GLY A 233 13.08 17.60 -3.31
C GLY A 233 13.46 16.13 -3.48
N ASP A 234 14.22 15.56 -2.55
CA ASP A 234 14.65 14.15 -2.61
C ASP A 234 13.52 13.13 -2.40
N VAL A 235 12.27 13.59 -2.19
CA VAL A 235 11.11 12.76 -1.86
C VAL A 235 9.96 13.03 -2.83
N SER A 236 9.16 12.00 -3.13
CA SER A 236 7.92 12.11 -3.91
C SER A 236 6.95 13.13 -3.30
N GLN A 237 6.32 13.93 -4.17
CA GLN A 237 5.46 15.05 -3.75
C GLN A 237 4.02 14.83 -4.17
N LYS A 238 3.10 15.24 -3.29
CA LYS A 238 1.65 15.09 -3.51
C LYS A 238 1.08 16.41 -3.98
N ILE A 239 0.39 16.39 -5.12
CA ILE A 239 -0.21 17.56 -5.75
C ILE A 239 -1.72 17.35 -5.81
N VAL A 240 -2.45 18.29 -5.24
CA VAL A 240 -3.91 18.35 -5.29
C VAL A 240 -4.30 19.56 -6.13
N LEU A 241 -5.20 19.38 -7.11
CA LEU A 241 -5.70 20.53 -7.87
C LEU A 241 -6.82 21.23 -7.08
N PRO A 242 -6.83 22.57 -7.00
CA PRO A 242 -7.89 23.32 -6.32
C PRO A 242 -9.27 23.00 -6.90
N SER A 243 -10.20 22.52 -6.07
CA SER A 243 -11.59 22.24 -6.48
C SER A 243 -12.55 22.73 -5.42
N SER A 244 -13.61 23.44 -5.84
CA SER A 244 -14.62 23.99 -4.92
C SER A 244 -16.02 23.35 -5.05
N THR A 245 -16.19 22.25 -5.80
CA THR A 245 -17.54 21.67 -6.03
C THR A 245 -17.58 20.14 -6.14
N SER A 246 -18.76 19.59 -5.85
CA SER A 246 -19.12 18.16 -5.87
C SER A 246 -19.37 17.57 -7.28
N SER A 247 -19.04 18.28 -8.36
CA SER A 247 -19.36 17.89 -9.75
C SER A 247 -18.15 17.67 -10.67
N SER A 248 -16.93 17.51 -10.15
CA SER A 248 -15.73 17.20 -10.94
C SER A 248 -15.62 15.70 -11.23
N SER A 249 -15.07 15.31 -12.39
CA SER A 249 -14.88 13.90 -12.76
C SER A 249 -13.60 13.68 -13.55
N SER A 250 -13.04 12.48 -13.41
CA SER A 250 -11.88 12.01 -14.16
C SER A 250 -12.30 10.99 -15.22
N ASP A 251 -11.58 10.97 -16.32
CA ASP A 251 -11.75 10.05 -17.44
C ASP A 251 -10.39 9.40 -17.74
N VAL A 252 -10.40 8.09 -17.99
CA VAL A 252 -9.19 7.31 -18.33
C VAL A 252 -9.44 6.64 -19.65
N SER A 253 -8.60 6.96 -20.64
CA SER A 253 -8.67 6.42 -21.99
C SER A 253 -7.49 5.52 -22.25
N VAL A 254 -7.78 4.28 -22.64
CA VAL A 254 -6.80 3.24 -22.99
C VAL A 254 -7.32 2.54 -24.24
N PRO A 255 -6.96 3.00 -25.44
CA PRO A 255 -7.50 2.49 -26.69
C PRO A 255 -6.86 1.12 -27.02
N LEU A 256 -7.42 0.06 -26.44
CA LEU A 256 -6.97 -1.32 -26.65
C LEU A 256 -8.02 -2.13 -27.41
N LEU A 257 -7.53 -3.01 -28.28
CA LEU A 257 -8.31 -3.93 -29.09
C LEU A 257 -8.47 -5.28 -28.39
N PRO A 258 -9.69 -5.74 -28.07
CA PRO A 258 -9.89 -7.05 -27.47
C PRO A 258 -9.68 -8.15 -28.52
N ILE A 259 -8.82 -9.12 -28.19
CA ILE A 259 -8.50 -10.25 -29.08
C ILE A 259 -9.12 -11.56 -28.63
N THR A 260 -9.60 -11.63 -27.38
CA THR A 260 -10.34 -12.79 -26.86
C THR A 260 -11.69 -12.36 -26.28
N ASN A 261 -12.58 -13.33 -26.06
CA ASN A 261 -13.76 -13.10 -25.23
C ASN A 261 -13.35 -13.12 -23.74
N PRO A 262 -14.11 -12.51 -22.83
CA PRO A 262 -13.91 -12.70 -21.40
C PRO A 262 -14.03 -14.19 -21.04
N GLN A 263 -13.01 -14.76 -20.40
CA GLN A 263 -12.98 -16.17 -19.96
C GLN A 263 -12.84 -16.24 -18.44
N LYS A 264 -13.47 -17.23 -17.81
CA LYS A 264 -13.37 -17.40 -16.36
C LYS A 264 -12.01 -18.01 -15.99
N ILE A 265 -11.37 -17.44 -14.97
CA ILE A 265 -10.11 -17.89 -14.43
C ILE A 265 -10.39 -19.11 -13.54
N ALA A 266 -9.89 -20.27 -13.97
CA ALA A 266 -10.06 -21.51 -13.22
C ALA A 266 -8.93 -21.67 -12.18
N THR A 267 -7.68 -21.48 -12.58
CA THR A 267 -6.53 -21.58 -11.68
C THR A 267 -5.47 -20.51 -11.96
N GLY A 268 -4.89 -19.99 -10.87
CA GLY A 268 -3.88 -18.95 -10.86
C GLY A 268 -3.14 -18.92 -9.52
N LEU A 269 -1.98 -18.28 -9.47
CA LEU A 269 -1.20 -18.08 -8.24
C LEU A 269 -0.45 -16.75 -8.33
N GLY A 270 -0.71 -15.82 -7.41
CA GLY A 270 -0.10 -14.49 -7.41
C GLY A 270 -0.35 -13.73 -8.72
N ASN A 271 0.71 -13.47 -9.48
CA ASN A 271 0.64 -12.85 -10.80
C ASN A 271 0.57 -13.84 -11.97
N ILE A 272 0.53 -15.15 -11.71
CA ILE A 272 0.59 -16.19 -12.73
C ILE A 272 -0.81 -16.73 -13.03
N LEU A 273 -1.21 -16.62 -14.29
CA LEU A 273 -2.42 -17.20 -14.83
C LEU A 273 -2.12 -18.56 -15.45
N ARG A 274 -2.80 -19.62 -14.98
CA ARG A 274 -2.50 -21.01 -15.37
C ARG A 274 -3.56 -21.60 -16.29
N GLN A 275 -4.82 -21.59 -15.87
CA GLN A 275 -5.91 -22.20 -16.62
C GLN A 275 -7.14 -21.32 -16.67
N LEU A 276 -7.81 -21.36 -17.82
CA LEU A 276 -9.07 -20.71 -18.10
C LEU A 276 -10.15 -21.76 -18.37
N GLU A 277 -11.38 -21.44 -17.98
CA GLU A 277 -12.55 -22.24 -18.30
C GLU A 277 -13.08 -21.81 -19.67
N GLY A 278 -13.04 -22.74 -20.63
CA GLY A 278 -13.54 -22.52 -21.98
C GLY A 278 -15.07 -22.45 -22.05
N PRO A 279 -15.64 -22.05 -23.21
CA PRO A 279 -17.09 -21.95 -23.39
C PRO A 279 -17.85 -23.28 -23.17
N ASP A 280 -17.16 -24.41 -23.32
CA ASP A 280 -17.67 -25.77 -23.08
C ASP A 280 -17.47 -26.27 -21.64
N GLY A 281 -17.02 -25.39 -20.73
CA GLY A 281 -16.70 -25.71 -19.34
C GLY A 281 -15.37 -26.45 -19.16
N LYS A 282 -14.59 -26.67 -20.23
CA LYS A 282 -13.31 -27.39 -20.13
C LYS A 282 -12.17 -26.46 -19.76
N LEU A 283 -11.29 -26.98 -18.91
CA LEU A 283 -10.07 -26.27 -18.50
C LEU A 283 -9.04 -26.28 -19.63
N THR A 284 -8.56 -25.10 -20.01
CA THR A 284 -7.52 -24.92 -21.02
C THR A 284 -6.36 -24.09 -20.46
N PRO A 285 -5.11 -24.30 -20.92
CA PRO A 285 -3.99 -23.47 -20.51
C PRO A 285 -4.20 -22.01 -20.92
N ALA A 286 -3.83 -21.08 -20.06
CA ALA A 286 -4.11 -19.66 -20.23
C ALA A 286 -3.50 -19.05 -21.51
N SER A 287 -2.33 -19.52 -21.94
CA SER A 287 -1.69 -19.03 -23.18
C SER A 287 -2.27 -19.62 -24.46
N LYS A 288 -3.07 -20.69 -24.40
CA LYS A 288 -3.44 -21.49 -25.58
C LYS A 288 -4.19 -20.69 -26.64
N GLU A 289 -5.13 -19.83 -26.22
CA GLU A 289 -5.89 -18.97 -27.14
C GLU A 289 -4.99 -17.91 -27.78
N LEU A 290 -4.08 -17.31 -27.00
CA LEU A 290 -3.11 -16.34 -27.49
C LEU A 290 -2.10 -16.94 -28.49
N GLU A 291 -1.69 -18.20 -28.26
CA GLU A 291 -0.81 -18.94 -29.17
C GLU A 291 -1.40 -19.16 -30.56
N ASP A 292 -2.74 -19.19 -30.68
CA ASP A 292 -3.44 -19.33 -31.96
C ASP A 292 -3.76 -17.97 -32.61
N ILE A 293 -4.16 -16.97 -31.82
CA ILE A 293 -4.65 -15.68 -32.32
C ILE A 293 -3.52 -14.72 -32.70
N ILE A 294 -2.46 -14.61 -31.89
CA ILE A 294 -1.39 -13.62 -32.10
C ILE A 294 -0.68 -13.81 -33.45
N PRO A 295 -0.27 -15.03 -33.87
CA PRO A 295 0.37 -15.22 -35.18
C PRO A 295 -0.54 -14.81 -36.34
N LYS A 296 -1.83 -15.18 -36.29
CA LYS A 296 -2.82 -14.81 -37.32
C LYS A 296 -3.04 -13.31 -37.39
N LEU A 297 -3.07 -12.63 -36.24
CA LEU A 297 -3.17 -11.18 -36.16
C LEU A 297 -1.96 -10.50 -36.82
N LEU A 298 -0.74 -10.95 -36.48
CA LEU A 298 0.49 -10.44 -37.08
C LEU A 298 0.52 -10.64 -38.59
N ASP A 299 0.17 -11.82 -39.09
CA ASP A 299 0.10 -12.12 -40.52
C ASP A 299 -0.94 -11.24 -41.24
N THR A 300 -2.08 -10.98 -40.59
CA THR A 300 -3.13 -10.11 -41.15
C THR A 300 -2.67 -8.66 -41.22
N ARG A 301 -1.99 -8.17 -40.17
CA ARG A 301 -1.41 -6.81 -40.15
C ARG A 301 -0.31 -6.65 -41.21
N ALA A 302 0.54 -7.65 -41.36
CA ALA A 302 1.59 -7.67 -42.37
C ALA A 302 1.04 -7.58 -43.81
N LYS A 303 -0.13 -8.20 -44.08
CA LYS A 303 -0.79 -8.13 -45.40
C LYS A 303 -1.49 -6.81 -45.70
N LYS A 304 -1.86 -6.04 -44.67
CA LYS A 304 -2.55 -4.74 -44.80
C LYS A 304 -1.57 -3.57 -45.03
N LEU A 305 -0.33 -3.70 -44.57
CA LEU A 305 0.72 -2.70 -44.76
C LEU A 305 1.34 -2.79 -46.18
N PRO A 306 1.69 -1.67 -46.84
CA PRO A 306 2.20 -1.64 -48.21
C PRO A 306 3.59 -2.31 -48.39
N PRO A 307 3.95 -2.77 -49.60
CA PRO A 307 5.16 -3.56 -49.84
C PRO A 307 6.50 -2.79 -49.86
N ALA A 308 7.47 -3.38 -49.17
CA ALA A 308 8.92 -3.52 -49.40
C ALA A 308 9.91 -2.38 -49.70
N ASP A 309 9.56 -1.27 -50.36
CA ASP A 309 10.61 -0.25 -50.63
C ASP A 309 10.86 0.70 -49.44
N SER A 310 10.01 0.61 -48.42
CA SER A 310 10.13 1.28 -47.12
C SER A 310 10.11 0.29 -45.94
N GLN A 311 10.54 -0.97 -46.17
CA GLN A 311 10.48 -2.06 -45.17
C GLN A 311 11.69 -2.13 -44.22
N ALA A 312 12.81 -1.47 -44.52
CA ALA A 312 13.96 -1.46 -43.61
C ALA A 312 13.68 -0.64 -42.34
N ASP A 313 12.87 0.41 -42.44
CA ASP A 313 12.57 1.28 -41.30
C ASP A 313 11.35 0.78 -40.51
N ILE A 314 10.25 0.38 -41.16
CA ILE A 314 9.00 0.06 -40.43
C ILE A 314 9.06 -1.28 -39.65
N VAL A 315 9.77 -2.30 -40.16
CA VAL A 315 9.90 -3.61 -39.48
C VAL A 315 11.02 -3.57 -38.42
N SER A 316 11.98 -2.65 -38.57
CA SER A 316 12.96 -2.29 -37.53
C SER A 316 12.33 -1.42 -36.42
N GLU A 317 11.29 -0.64 -36.78
CA GLU A 317 10.56 0.28 -35.90
C GLU A 317 9.29 -0.32 -35.24
N SER A 318 8.88 -1.55 -35.52
CA SER A 318 7.78 -2.20 -34.78
C SER A 318 8.35 -3.13 -33.73
N GLY A 319 8.45 -2.67 -32.49
CA GLY A 319 8.86 -3.50 -31.36
C GLY A 319 7.89 -4.67 -31.12
N PRO A 320 8.19 -5.56 -30.15
CA PRO A 320 7.29 -6.65 -29.79
C PRO A 320 5.92 -6.13 -29.36
N MET A 321 4.85 -6.69 -29.94
CA MET A 321 3.46 -6.33 -29.63
C MET A 321 3.16 -6.48 -28.13
N GLY A 322 2.72 -5.40 -27.49
CA GLY A 322 2.23 -5.43 -26.11
C GLY A 322 0.91 -6.18 -26.00
N VAL A 323 0.87 -7.22 -25.15
CA VAL A 323 -0.37 -7.93 -24.79
C VAL A 323 -0.76 -7.54 -23.37
N TRP A 324 -2.04 -7.22 -23.19
CA TRP A 324 -2.63 -6.79 -21.94
C TRP A 324 -3.73 -7.74 -21.50
N ALA A 325 -3.90 -7.89 -20.20
CA ALA A 325 -4.96 -8.65 -19.57
C ALA A 325 -5.84 -7.71 -18.74
N LEU A 326 -7.12 -7.62 -19.10
CA LEU A 326 -8.15 -6.98 -18.29
C LEU A 326 -8.73 -8.04 -17.35
N VAL A 327 -8.39 -7.95 -16.07
CA VAL A 327 -8.92 -8.80 -15.00
C VAL A 327 -10.19 -8.17 -14.43
N ILE A 328 -11.28 -8.92 -14.47
CA ILE A 328 -12.63 -8.49 -14.13
C ILE A 328 -13.13 -9.33 -12.95
N PRO A 329 -13.31 -8.75 -11.76
CA PRO A 329 -13.84 -9.48 -10.62
C PRO A 329 -15.23 -10.07 -10.90
N GLU A 330 -15.55 -11.23 -10.34
CA GLU A 330 -16.82 -11.94 -10.59
C GLU A 330 -18.06 -11.04 -10.37
N ARG A 331 -18.05 -10.24 -9.30
CA ARG A 331 -19.12 -9.27 -8.99
C ARG A 331 -19.33 -8.22 -10.08
N VAL A 332 -18.27 -7.84 -10.80
CA VAL A 332 -18.29 -6.83 -11.86
C VAL A 332 -18.67 -7.48 -13.20
N ALA A 333 -18.22 -8.71 -13.42
CA ALA A 333 -18.57 -9.48 -14.62
C ALA A 333 -20.10 -9.57 -14.78
N GLN A 334 -20.84 -9.85 -13.71
CA GLN A 334 -22.31 -9.91 -13.76
C GLN A 334 -22.97 -8.61 -14.27
N GLN A 335 -22.33 -7.46 -14.11
CA GLN A 335 -22.84 -6.16 -14.54
C GLN A 335 -22.41 -5.78 -15.96
N PHE A 336 -21.17 -6.08 -16.35
CA PHE A 336 -20.57 -5.56 -17.58
C PHE A 336 -20.36 -6.60 -18.69
N MET A 337 -20.61 -7.90 -18.46
CA MET A 337 -20.34 -8.95 -19.45
C MET A 337 -21.07 -8.74 -20.78
N ASN A 338 -22.27 -8.14 -20.77
CA ASN A 338 -23.02 -7.83 -21.99
C ASN A 338 -22.55 -6.55 -22.69
N GLU A 339 -21.82 -5.67 -21.99
CA GLU A 339 -21.30 -4.41 -22.54
C GLU A 339 -19.88 -4.56 -23.10
N LEU A 340 -19.14 -5.57 -22.66
CA LEU A 340 -17.78 -5.82 -23.13
C LEU A 340 -17.76 -6.27 -24.60
N PRO A 341 -16.98 -5.60 -25.48
CA PRO A 341 -16.83 -6.05 -26.85
C PRO A 341 -16.21 -7.45 -26.89
N GLY A 342 -16.77 -8.34 -27.72
CA GLY A 342 -16.25 -9.69 -27.93
C GLY A 342 -14.93 -9.72 -28.71
N ALA A 343 -14.42 -10.94 -28.92
CA ALA A 343 -13.18 -11.20 -29.64
C ALA A 343 -13.18 -10.66 -31.09
N LEU A 344 -12.00 -10.25 -31.56
CA LEU A 344 -11.76 -9.81 -32.93
C LEU A 344 -12.06 -10.91 -33.96
N GLN A 345 -12.85 -10.61 -35.00
CA GLN A 345 -13.06 -11.52 -36.12
C GLN A 345 -11.99 -11.30 -37.20
N LEU A 346 -10.91 -12.07 -37.11
CA LEU A 346 -9.79 -12.03 -38.06
C LEU A 346 -10.24 -12.38 -39.48
N GLY A 347 -10.06 -11.47 -40.45
CA GLY A 347 -10.20 -11.74 -41.90
C GLY A 347 -11.26 -10.93 -42.66
N SER A 348 -12.11 -10.15 -41.99
CA SER A 348 -13.16 -9.34 -42.66
C SER A 348 -13.06 -7.82 -42.43
N GLU A 349 -12.06 -7.36 -41.67
CA GLU A 349 -12.08 -6.02 -41.07
C GLU A 349 -11.13 -5.02 -41.75
N GLY A 350 -11.57 -3.78 -41.97
CA GLY A 350 -10.76 -2.66 -42.50
C GLY A 350 -9.92 -1.94 -41.43
N GLU A 351 -8.93 -1.13 -41.82
CA GLU A 351 -8.04 -0.38 -40.89
C GLU A 351 -8.81 0.50 -39.87
N GLY A 352 -9.95 1.06 -40.25
CA GLY A 352 -10.79 1.88 -39.35
C GLY A 352 -11.54 1.09 -38.28
N GLU A 353 -11.76 -0.22 -38.46
CA GLU A 353 -12.58 -1.01 -37.54
C GLU A 353 -11.84 -1.40 -36.25
N GLU A 354 -10.53 -1.67 -36.33
CA GLU A 354 -9.70 -1.92 -35.13
C GLU A 354 -9.73 -0.69 -34.20
N TRP A 355 -9.56 0.50 -34.77
CA TRP A 355 -9.54 1.75 -34.00
C TRP A 355 -10.91 2.09 -33.42
N GLU A 356 -12.00 1.91 -34.17
CA GLU A 356 -13.36 2.14 -33.65
C GLU A 356 -13.72 1.16 -32.53
N ARG A 357 -13.25 -0.09 -32.58
CA ARG A 357 -13.37 -1.02 -31.44
C ARG A 357 -12.55 -0.57 -30.25
N ALA A 358 -11.30 -0.17 -30.46
CA ALA A 358 -10.45 0.35 -29.39
C ALA A 358 -11.07 1.61 -28.72
N LYS A 359 -11.72 2.50 -29.48
CA LYS A 359 -12.49 3.63 -28.94
C LYS A 359 -13.65 3.18 -28.06
N LYS A 360 -14.37 2.11 -28.44
CA LYS A 360 -15.46 1.56 -27.61
C LYS A 360 -14.93 1.04 -26.27
N VAL A 361 -13.82 0.31 -26.27
CA VAL A 361 -13.16 -0.15 -25.03
C VAL A 361 -12.70 1.03 -24.18
N ALA A 362 -12.06 2.03 -24.80
CA ALA A 362 -11.61 3.24 -24.11
C ALA A 362 -12.77 3.98 -23.41
N LYS A 363 -13.97 4.04 -24.00
CA LYS A 363 -15.17 4.64 -23.38
C LYS A 363 -15.69 3.87 -22.17
N LEU A 364 -15.46 2.56 -22.09
CA LEU A 364 -15.88 1.71 -20.97
C LEU A 364 -14.84 1.67 -19.85
N MET A 365 -13.57 1.90 -20.17
CA MET A 365 -12.45 1.79 -19.24
C MET A 365 -12.63 2.57 -17.92
N PRO A 366 -13.14 3.83 -17.91
CA PRO A 366 -13.35 4.55 -16.65
C PRO A 366 -14.32 3.83 -15.72
N LYS A 367 -15.42 3.26 -16.26
CA LYS A 367 -16.42 2.52 -15.49
C LYS A 367 -15.87 1.19 -14.98
N LEU A 368 -15.12 0.48 -15.81
CA LEU A 368 -14.51 -0.80 -15.45
C LEU A 368 -13.50 -0.62 -14.32
N LEU A 369 -12.58 0.33 -14.45
CA LEU A 369 -11.60 0.67 -13.41
C LEU A 369 -12.29 1.16 -12.13
N ALA A 370 -13.32 2.01 -12.24
CA ALA A 370 -14.10 2.47 -11.08
C ALA A 370 -14.78 1.31 -10.31
N SER A 371 -15.18 0.27 -11.04
CA SER A 371 -15.84 -0.93 -10.49
C SER A 371 -14.84 -1.93 -9.89
N GLY A 372 -13.53 -1.69 -10.04
CA GLY A 372 -12.45 -2.51 -9.50
C GLY A 372 -11.87 -3.54 -10.48
N CYS A 373 -12.05 -3.36 -11.79
CA CYS A 373 -11.26 -4.09 -12.80
C CYS A 373 -9.81 -3.61 -12.80
N HIS A 374 -8.89 -4.50 -13.19
CA HIS A 374 -7.46 -4.20 -13.30
C HIS A 374 -6.96 -4.48 -14.70
N LEU A 375 -6.22 -3.54 -15.30
CA LEU A 375 -5.52 -3.74 -16.56
C LEU A 375 -4.04 -4.02 -16.28
N ARG A 376 -3.53 -5.15 -16.78
CA ARG A 376 -2.16 -5.63 -16.49
C ARG A 376 -1.44 -5.97 -17.78
N LYS A 377 -0.16 -5.61 -17.89
CA LYS A 377 0.66 -6.07 -19.02
C LYS A 377 1.07 -7.53 -18.82
N ILE A 378 1.12 -8.32 -19.88
CA ILE A 378 1.70 -9.67 -19.84
C ILE A 378 3.21 -9.54 -20.00
N LEU A 379 3.97 -10.00 -19.00
CA LEU A 379 5.42 -9.95 -18.99
C LEU A 379 6.06 -11.17 -19.65
N SER A 380 5.45 -12.35 -19.47
CA SER A 380 5.95 -13.58 -20.12
C SER A 380 4.90 -14.69 -20.20
N GLY A 381 5.12 -15.68 -21.06
CA GLY A 381 4.31 -16.90 -21.12
C GLY A 381 4.50 -17.73 -22.39
N GLY A 382 3.91 -18.94 -22.44
CA GLY A 382 3.89 -19.78 -23.66
C GLY A 382 5.04 -20.79 -23.84
N GLY A 383 5.54 -21.38 -22.74
CA GLY A 383 6.43 -22.55 -22.83
C GLY A 383 5.64 -23.79 -23.27
N GLY A 384 6.16 -24.59 -24.21
CA GLY A 384 5.49 -25.78 -24.75
C GLY A 384 5.86 -27.11 -24.09
N TRP A 385 6.66 -27.10 -23.00
CA TRP A 385 7.19 -28.33 -22.39
C TRP A 385 7.34 -28.18 -20.86
N GLY A 386 7.00 -29.25 -20.12
CA GLY A 386 7.18 -29.37 -18.67
C GLY A 386 6.07 -28.74 -17.81
N LEU A 387 6.25 -28.72 -16.48
CA LEU A 387 5.30 -28.20 -15.48
C LEU A 387 4.95 -26.70 -15.63
N LYS A 388 5.66 -25.96 -16.50
CA LYS A 388 5.44 -24.55 -16.81
C LYS A 388 4.74 -24.32 -18.16
N GLN A 389 4.21 -25.38 -18.75
CA GLN A 389 3.55 -25.31 -20.05
C GLN A 389 2.25 -24.50 -19.96
N GLY A 390 2.13 -23.48 -20.81
CA GLY A 390 0.90 -22.72 -20.98
C GLY A 390 0.58 -21.63 -19.94
N LEU A 391 1.56 -21.27 -19.08
CA LEU A 391 1.43 -20.23 -18.06
C LEU A 391 1.61 -18.82 -18.65
N LEU A 392 0.90 -17.84 -18.11
CA LEU A 392 1.07 -16.41 -18.40
C LEU A 392 1.42 -15.66 -17.10
N SER A 393 2.41 -14.76 -17.15
CA SER A 393 2.83 -13.90 -16.05
C SER A 393 2.36 -12.48 -16.28
N LEU A 394 1.57 -11.96 -15.35
CA LEU A 394 1.08 -10.58 -15.35
C LEU A 394 2.04 -9.67 -14.59
N ASP A 395 2.07 -8.40 -14.98
CA ASP A 395 2.87 -7.38 -14.31
C ASP A 395 2.43 -7.19 -12.85
N PRO A 396 3.33 -7.50 -11.87
CA PRO A 396 3.01 -7.40 -10.46
C PRO A 396 2.98 -5.98 -9.92
N GLN A 397 3.57 -5.01 -10.62
CA GLN A 397 3.74 -3.67 -10.09
C GLN A 397 2.38 -2.98 -9.93
N THR A 398 2.11 -2.50 -8.72
CA THR A 398 0.88 -1.74 -8.40
C THR A 398 1.16 -0.27 -8.08
N ARG A 399 2.45 0.04 -7.83
CA ARG A 399 2.96 1.36 -7.45
C ARG A 399 4.35 1.52 -8.05
N TYR A 400 4.80 2.76 -8.17
CA TYR A 400 6.16 3.06 -8.57
C TYR A 400 7.12 2.74 -7.41
N SER A 401 7.89 1.67 -7.54
CA SER A 401 8.87 1.19 -6.55
C SER A 401 10.16 0.74 -7.26
N ASN A 402 11.23 0.54 -6.48
CA ASN A 402 12.52 0.13 -7.06
C ASN A 402 12.43 -1.35 -7.52
N PRO A 403 12.67 -1.68 -8.81
CA PRO A 403 12.53 -3.04 -9.32
C PRO A 403 13.34 -4.09 -8.56
N ASP A 404 14.50 -3.73 -7.99
CA ASP A 404 15.38 -4.67 -7.29
C ASP A 404 14.85 -5.15 -5.92
N GLN A 405 13.94 -4.40 -5.28
CA GLN A 405 13.40 -4.74 -3.96
C GLN A 405 12.14 -5.62 -4.04
N GLU A 406 11.21 -5.31 -4.95
CA GLU A 406 10.01 -6.12 -5.17
C GLU A 406 10.32 -7.45 -5.86
N ASP A 407 11.31 -7.52 -6.76
CA ASP A 407 11.69 -8.77 -7.43
C ASP A 407 12.19 -9.81 -6.42
N VAL A 408 12.90 -9.41 -5.36
CA VAL A 408 13.43 -10.35 -4.36
C VAL A 408 12.36 -10.73 -3.34
N GLU A 409 11.55 -9.76 -2.85
CA GLU A 409 10.49 -10.05 -1.90
C GLU A 409 9.32 -10.83 -2.52
N SER A 410 8.90 -10.50 -3.74
CA SER A 410 7.86 -11.23 -4.45
C SER A 410 8.32 -12.64 -4.82
N PHE A 411 9.59 -12.82 -5.22
CA PHE A 411 10.19 -14.13 -5.48
C PHE A 411 10.33 -14.98 -4.21
N ILE A 412 10.64 -14.37 -3.06
CA ILE A 412 10.69 -15.07 -1.77
C ILE A 412 9.29 -15.47 -1.28
N ARG A 413 8.26 -14.64 -1.50
CA ARG A 413 6.86 -14.97 -1.15
C ARG A 413 6.30 -16.10 -2.01
N SER A 414 6.55 -16.05 -3.32
CA SER A 414 6.08 -17.09 -4.26
C SER A 414 6.81 -18.44 -4.10
N PHE A 415 8.02 -18.49 -3.52
CA PHE A 415 8.69 -19.74 -3.12
C PHE A 415 8.16 -20.36 -1.82
N LYS A 416 7.52 -19.58 -0.94
CA LYS A 416 7.04 -20.03 0.38
C LYS A 416 5.64 -20.63 0.37
N GLY A 417 4.93 -20.60 -0.75
CA GLY A 417 3.54 -21.08 -0.84
C GLY A 417 2.56 -20.26 0.00
N GLU A 418 2.90 -19.01 0.34
CA GLU A 418 2.05 -18.07 1.08
C GLU A 418 1.05 -17.33 0.14
N ASP A 419 1.05 -17.67 -1.16
CA ASP A 419 0.27 -17.03 -2.24
C ASP A 419 -1.15 -17.60 -2.45
N ASP A 420 -1.67 -18.44 -1.54
CA ASP A 420 -3.11 -18.78 -1.50
C ASP A 420 -3.96 -17.65 -0.85
N SER A 421 -3.44 -16.42 -0.88
CA SER A 421 -4.09 -15.22 -0.35
C SER A 421 -4.84 -14.49 -1.49
N PRO A 422 -6.14 -14.14 -1.33
CA PRO A 422 -6.88 -13.34 -2.30
C PRO A 422 -6.38 -11.89 -2.24
N GLY A 423 -5.50 -11.64 -3.20
CA GLY A 423 -4.64 -10.47 -3.44
C GLY A 423 -3.69 -10.78 -4.62
N SER A 424 -3.53 -12.08 -4.92
CA SER A 424 -3.23 -12.60 -6.25
C SER A 424 -3.96 -11.81 -7.35
N ILE A 425 -3.19 -11.12 -8.21
CA ILE A 425 -3.64 -10.45 -9.45
C ILE A 425 -4.55 -11.37 -10.26
N VAL A 426 -4.31 -12.67 -10.15
CA VAL A 426 -5.10 -13.74 -10.75
C VAL A 426 -5.92 -14.44 -9.68
N THR A 427 -7.15 -13.99 -9.44
CA THR A 427 -8.06 -14.65 -8.49
C THR A 427 -8.95 -15.68 -9.22
N PRO A 428 -8.96 -16.97 -8.82
CA PRO A 428 -9.92 -17.95 -9.33
C PRO A 428 -11.36 -17.45 -9.19
N GLY A 429 -12.20 -17.70 -10.20
CA GLY A 429 -13.58 -17.22 -10.27
C GLY A 429 -13.77 -15.86 -10.96
N SER A 430 -12.72 -15.02 -10.99
CA SER A 430 -12.72 -13.78 -11.78
C SER A 430 -12.61 -14.08 -13.28
N TYR A 431 -12.86 -13.09 -14.13
CA TYR A 431 -12.74 -13.20 -15.58
C TYR A 431 -11.50 -12.47 -16.09
N VAL A 432 -10.95 -12.92 -17.21
CA VAL A 432 -9.89 -12.22 -17.92
C VAL A 432 -10.23 -12.07 -19.40
N GLN A 433 -9.94 -10.90 -19.96
CA GLN A 433 -9.99 -10.65 -21.39
C GLN A 433 -8.62 -10.14 -21.85
N PHE A 434 -8.11 -10.66 -22.96
CA PHE A 434 -6.83 -10.22 -23.51
C PHE A 434 -7.01 -9.17 -24.59
N LEU A 435 -6.16 -8.15 -24.55
CA LEU A 435 -6.21 -7.01 -25.45
C LEU A 435 -4.81 -6.68 -25.99
N VAL A 436 -4.78 -6.05 -27.15
CA VAL A 436 -3.56 -5.59 -27.84
C VAL A 436 -3.75 -4.19 -28.37
N GLU A 437 -2.66 -3.56 -28.79
CA GLU A 437 -2.72 -2.22 -29.38
C GLU A 437 -3.28 -2.28 -30.82
N PRO A 438 -4.21 -1.36 -31.20
CA PRO A 438 -4.74 -1.28 -32.55
C PRO A 438 -3.70 -0.73 -33.53
N ILE A 439 -3.89 -0.96 -34.84
CA ILE A 439 -3.10 -0.26 -35.87
C ILE A 439 -3.45 1.24 -35.83
N PRO A 440 -2.47 2.16 -35.82
CA PRO A 440 -2.74 3.59 -35.93
C PRO A 440 -3.47 3.92 -37.23
N SER A 441 -4.61 4.59 -37.18
CA SER A 441 -5.30 5.06 -38.38
C SER A 441 -4.76 6.43 -38.83
N LYS A 442 -4.70 6.67 -40.15
CA LYS A 442 -4.25 7.96 -40.73
C LYS A 442 -5.09 9.16 -40.26
N GLN A 443 -6.36 8.94 -39.91
CA GLN A 443 -7.26 9.98 -39.39
C GLN A 443 -6.89 10.43 -37.97
N VAL A 444 -6.34 9.54 -37.13
CA VAL A 444 -5.93 9.87 -35.75
C VAL A 444 -4.68 10.72 -35.71
N GLN A 445 -3.74 10.47 -36.64
CA GLN A 445 -2.58 11.34 -36.82
C GLN A 445 -2.99 12.77 -37.20
N GLN A 446 -4.11 12.95 -37.92
CA GLN A 446 -4.64 14.27 -38.26
C GLN A 446 -5.39 14.93 -37.08
N GLU A 447 -6.23 14.19 -36.34
CA GLU A 447 -6.93 14.69 -35.14
C GLU A 447 -5.97 15.06 -33.99
N GLU A 448 -4.85 14.34 -33.83
CA GLU A 448 -3.80 14.67 -32.85
C GLU A 448 -3.02 15.96 -33.22
N THR A 449 -3.00 16.33 -34.51
CA THR A 449 -2.31 17.55 -34.99
C THR A 449 -3.20 18.79 -35.01
N SER A 450 -4.53 18.66 -35.06
CA SER A 450 -5.46 19.79 -35.03
C SER A 450 -5.72 20.25 -33.59
N GLY A 451 -4.76 20.98 -33.01
CA GLY A 451 -4.88 21.52 -31.65
C GLY A 451 -5.90 22.67 -31.55
N SER A 452 -6.99 22.47 -30.82
CA SER A 452 -7.81 23.57 -30.30
C SER A 452 -7.02 24.34 -29.23
N GLU A 453 -7.00 25.68 -29.31
CA GLU A 453 -6.35 26.58 -28.34
C GLU A 453 -7.03 26.58 -26.94
N LYS A 454 -8.23 25.99 -26.82
CA LYS A 454 -8.93 25.82 -25.54
C LYS A 454 -9.07 24.33 -25.20
N SER A 455 -8.51 23.94 -24.05
CA SER A 455 -8.73 22.63 -23.44
C SER A 455 -9.99 22.67 -22.57
N GLU A 456 -10.85 21.66 -22.68
CA GLU A 456 -11.96 21.44 -21.72
C GLU A 456 -11.48 20.72 -20.44
N ASN A 457 -10.22 20.26 -20.40
CA ASN A 457 -9.65 19.49 -19.30
C ASN A 457 -8.58 20.29 -18.56
N THR A 458 -8.71 20.34 -17.24
CA THR A 458 -7.79 21.06 -16.34
C THR A 458 -6.51 20.28 -16.07
N LEU A 459 -6.61 18.94 -15.95
CA LEU A 459 -5.46 18.06 -15.75
C LEU A 459 -5.39 17.04 -16.87
N VAL A 460 -4.22 16.91 -17.49
CA VAL A 460 -3.93 15.91 -18.52
C VAL A 460 -2.63 15.18 -18.17
N ILE A 461 -2.73 13.88 -17.89
CA ILE A 461 -1.57 13.03 -17.59
C ILE A 461 -1.51 11.93 -18.63
N GLY A 462 -0.40 11.82 -19.34
CA GLY A 462 -0.22 10.89 -20.45
C GLY A 462 1.00 9.99 -20.32
N THR A 463 1.05 8.96 -21.16
CA THR A 463 2.28 8.20 -21.42
C THR A 463 2.77 8.43 -22.84
N GLN A 464 4.09 8.46 -23.01
CA GLN A 464 4.76 8.43 -24.30
C GLN A 464 5.65 7.20 -24.42
N ASN A 465 6.03 6.88 -25.65
CA ASN A 465 6.96 5.79 -25.91
C ASN A 465 8.40 6.25 -25.66
N ALA A 466 9.15 5.53 -24.81
CA ALA A 466 10.56 5.82 -24.53
C ALA A 466 11.48 5.75 -25.77
N ALA A 467 11.06 5.08 -26.84
CA ALA A 467 11.80 4.96 -28.10
C ALA A 467 11.47 6.05 -29.16
N ALA A 468 10.39 6.81 -28.97
CA ALA A 468 10.08 7.94 -29.86
C ALA A 468 10.94 9.12 -29.42
N ALA A 469 12.10 9.26 -30.06
CA ALA A 469 13.20 10.10 -29.59
C ALA A 469 13.03 11.61 -29.84
N GLU A 470 11.91 12.10 -30.37
CA GLU A 470 11.64 13.55 -30.34
C GLU A 470 10.16 13.83 -30.03
N PRO A 471 9.88 14.71 -29.05
CA PRO A 471 8.56 15.31 -28.85
C PRO A 471 8.06 15.92 -30.16
N ALA A 472 6.75 15.88 -30.39
CA ALA A 472 6.18 16.43 -31.61
C ALA A 472 6.51 17.94 -31.71
N LYS A 473 7.20 18.34 -32.79
CA LYS A 473 7.55 19.74 -33.04
C LYS A 473 6.27 20.58 -33.05
N ALA A 474 6.22 21.61 -32.21
CA ALA A 474 5.18 22.61 -32.27
C ALA A 474 5.46 23.57 -33.42
N ASP A 475 4.42 24.07 -34.09
CA ASP A 475 4.57 25.18 -35.04
C ASP A 475 4.67 26.48 -34.22
N GLY A 476 5.85 26.73 -33.63
CA GLY A 476 6.12 27.86 -32.74
C GLY A 476 5.65 27.68 -31.28
N THR A 477 5.61 28.78 -30.53
CA THR A 477 5.18 28.82 -29.12
C THR A 477 3.65 28.84 -29.02
N GLN A 478 3.05 27.77 -28.50
CA GLN A 478 1.61 27.68 -28.29
C GLN A 478 1.27 27.70 -26.80
N VAL A 479 0.39 28.61 -26.37
CA VAL A 479 -0.09 28.67 -24.98
C VAL A 479 -1.49 28.05 -24.90
N ILE A 480 -1.66 27.11 -23.97
CA ILE A 480 -2.91 26.40 -23.73
C ILE A 480 -3.41 26.80 -22.34
N LEU A 481 -4.52 27.52 -22.32
CA LEU A 481 -5.15 27.98 -21.08
C LEU A 481 -5.91 26.85 -20.39
N ASP A 482 -6.00 26.94 -19.06
CA ASP A 482 -6.74 26.00 -18.21
C ASP A 482 -6.29 24.54 -18.40
N GLN A 483 -5.01 24.32 -18.69
CA GLN A 483 -4.40 23.01 -18.79
C GLN A 483 -3.16 22.94 -17.89
N PHE A 484 -3.03 21.82 -17.19
CA PHE A 484 -1.85 21.43 -16.46
C PHE A 484 -1.60 19.93 -16.66
N GLY A 485 -0.34 19.51 -16.65
CA GLY A 485 -0.01 18.10 -16.50
C GLY A 485 1.32 17.70 -17.11
N ALA A 486 1.49 16.40 -17.28
CA ALA A 486 2.77 15.79 -17.62
C ALA A 486 2.59 14.53 -18.47
N VAL A 487 3.61 14.23 -19.25
CA VAL A 487 3.74 12.97 -19.99
C VAL A 487 4.98 12.24 -19.47
N SER A 488 4.83 10.95 -19.19
CA SER A 488 5.94 10.09 -18.77
C SER A 488 6.28 9.04 -19.81
N ALA A 489 7.58 8.84 -20.04
CA ALA A 489 8.13 7.74 -20.85
C ALA A 489 8.24 6.44 -20.06
N GLN A 490 8.26 6.52 -18.72
CA GLN A 490 8.32 5.36 -17.81
C GLN A 490 6.95 4.75 -17.53
N GLY A 491 5.87 5.48 -17.83
CA GLY A 491 4.49 5.07 -17.56
C GLY A 491 3.85 5.89 -16.45
N ILE A 492 2.56 5.65 -16.20
CA ILE A 492 1.81 6.29 -15.10
C ILE A 492 1.07 5.23 -14.31
N TYR A 493 1.05 5.38 -12.99
CA TYR A 493 0.49 4.41 -12.06
C TYR A 493 -0.80 4.98 -11.47
N ILE A 494 -1.91 4.31 -11.72
CA ILE A 494 -3.22 4.70 -11.20
C ILE A 494 -3.56 3.77 -10.05
N SER A 495 -3.72 4.34 -8.85
CA SER A 495 -4.25 3.61 -7.72
C SER A 495 -5.54 4.27 -7.24
N SER A 496 -6.53 3.44 -6.93
CA SER A 496 -7.67 3.89 -6.17
C SER A 496 -7.45 3.40 -4.74
N THR A 497 -7.52 4.30 -3.77
CA THR A 497 -7.69 3.83 -2.40
C THR A 497 -9.09 3.24 -2.34
N ASN A 498 -9.18 1.91 -2.17
CA ASN A 498 -10.20 1.43 -1.28
C ASN A 498 -9.87 2.16 0.02
N THR A 499 -10.65 3.18 0.33
CA THR A 499 -10.62 3.72 1.67
C THR A 499 -11.09 2.54 2.52
N MET A 500 -10.16 1.68 2.97
CA MET A 500 -10.14 1.36 4.39
C MET A 500 -10.36 2.71 5.01
N ALA A 501 -11.56 2.89 5.54
CA ALA A 501 -12.05 4.18 5.88
C ALA A 501 -11.08 4.79 6.90
N THR A 502 -10.10 5.57 6.42
CA THR A 502 -9.77 6.84 7.04
C THR A 502 -10.98 7.72 6.77
N THR A 503 -12.05 7.34 7.46
CA THR A 503 -13.15 8.21 7.71
C THR A 503 -12.54 9.52 8.14
N THR A 504 -12.87 10.58 7.42
CA THR A 504 -12.94 11.93 7.99
C THR A 504 -14.15 12.01 8.94
N THR A 505 -14.40 10.94 9.69
CA THR A 505 -15.08 10.95 10.97
C THR A 505 -13.96 10.86 11.99
N GLN A 506 -14.01 11.69 13.02
CA GLN A 506 -13.11 11.56 14.15
C GLN A 506 -13.03 10.08 14.59
N PRO A 507 -11.84 9.58 14.95
CA PRO A 507 -11.68 8.20 15.42
C PRO A 507 -12.64 7.97 16.59
N ARG A 508 -13.26 6.79 16.63
CA ARG A 508 -14.28 6.47 17.66
C ARG A 508 -13.77 6.66 19.09
N ALA A 509 -12.51 6.30 19.29
CA ALA A 509 -11.71 6.50 20.49
C ALA A 509 -10.23 6.29 20.13
N LYS A 510 -9.32 6.67 21.04
CA LYS A 510 -7.89 6.34 20.92
C LYS A 510 -7.53 5.20 21.86
N ILE A 511 -7.02 4.10 21.30
CA ILE A 511 -6.67 2.88 22.03
C ILE A 511 -5.14 2.77 22.12
N GLY A 512 -4.61 2.72 23.33
CA GLY A 512 -3.20 2.43 23.58
C GLY A 512 -2.94 0.93 23.53
N ILE A 513 -1.87 0.49 22.86
CA ILE A 513 -1.38 -0.89 22.95
C ILE A 513 0.04 -0.86 23.45
N LEU A 514 0.31 -1.51 24.58
CA LEU A 514 1.66 -1.65 25.08
C LEU A 514 2.28 -2.94 24.53
N SER A 515 3.40 -2.76 23.82
CA SER A 515 4.18 -3.78 23.09
C SER A 515 3.62 -4.15 21.71
N MET A 516 4.39 -3.81 20.67
CA MET A 516 4.10 -4.07 19.25
C MET A 516 4.79 -5.36 18.78
N GLY A 517 4.50 -6.47 19.47
CA GLY A 517 4.81 -7.82 18.97
C GLY A 517 3.79 -8.29 17.92
N ASP A 518 3.83 -9.57 17.53
CA ASP A 518 2.88 -10.14 16.56
C ASP A 518 1.42 -9.95 16.99
N MET A 519 1.13 -10.20 18.27
CA MET A 519 -0.21 -10.05 18.85
C MET A 519 -0.66 -8.57 18.88
N GLY A 520 0.17 -7.69 19.46
CA GLY A 520 -0.14 -6.26 19.55
C GLY A 520 -0.33 -5.61 18.18
N SER A 521 0.50 -5.98 17.20
CA SER A 521 0.40 -5.47 15.82
C SER A 521 -0.85 -5.99 15.10
N GLY A 522 -1.25 -7.24 15.33
CA GLY A 522 -2.50 -7.79 14.81
C GLY A 522 -3.72 -7.06 15.37
N ILE A 523 -3.75 -6.85 16.70
CA ILE A 523 -4.83 -6.10 17.37
C ILE A 523 -4.88 -4.65 16.87
N ALA A 524 -3.73 -4.00 16.69
CA ALA A 524 -3.66 -2.65 16.16
C ALA A 524 -4.31 -2.54 14.77
N ARG A 525 -3.92 -3.41 13.83
CA ARG A 525 -4.50 -3.41 12.48
C ARG A 525 -6.01 -3.67 12.50
N LEU A 526 -6.47 -4.60 13.34
CA LEU A 526 -7.89 -4.87 13.52
C LEU A 526 -8.65 -3.62 13.99
N LEU A 527 -8.16 -2.94 15.02
CA LEU A 527 -8.78 -1.73 15.57
C LEU A 527 -8.78 -0.58 14.57
N ILE A 528 -7.67 -0.36 13.86
CA ILE A 528 -7.56 0.68 12.82
C ILE A 528 -8.54 0.42 11.69
N ALA A 529 -8.66 -0.82 11.22
CA ALA A 529 -9.62 -1.21 10.18
C ALA A 529 -11.09 -0.97 10.60
N HIS A 530 -11.36 -0.92 11.91
CA HIS A 530 -12.69 -0.70 12.48
C HIS A 530 -12.88 0.74 13.02
N GLY A 531 -12.05 1.70 12.62
CA GLY A 531 -12.25 3.14 12.87
C GLY A 531 -11.77 3.65 14.22
N TYR A 532 -10.87 2.94 14.89
CA TYR A 532 -10.17 3.43 16.09
C TYR A 532 -8.82 4.03 15.73
N ALA A 533 -8.38 5.05 16.48
CA ALA A 533 -6.99 5.46 16.47
C ALA A 533 -6.21 4.55 17.43
N VAL A 534 -5.04 4.06 17.04
CA VAL A 534 -4.20 3.23 17.91
C VAL A 534 -2.88 3.95 18.17
N ALA A 535 -2.45 3.96 19.43
CA ALA A 535 -1.21 4.60 19.85
C ALA A 535 -0.34 3.65 20.69
N THR A 536 0.97 3.89 20.70
CA THR A 536 1.92 3.18 21.57
C THR A 536 3.09 4.09 21.93
N ASN A 537 3.74 3.79 23.06
CA ASN A 537 5.06 4.33 23.39
C ASN A 537 6.15 3.42 22.80
N LEU A 538 7.02 3.98 21.95
CA LEU A 538 8.13 3.26 21.31
C LEU A 538 9.51 3.58 21.94
N ALA A 539 9.57 4.41 22.97
CA ALA A 539 10.82 4.77 23.63
C ALA A 539 11.56 3.52 24.14
N GLY A 540 12.86 3.42 23.79
CA GLY A 540 13.73 2.32 24.20
C GLY A 540 13.42 0.96 23.56
N ARG A 541 12.61 0.91 22.49
CA ARG A 541 12.28 -0.34 21.76
C ARG A 541 13.23 -0.59 20.59
N SER A 542 13.33 -1.86 20.18
CA SER A 542 14.16 -2.27 19.03
C SER A 542 13.59 -1.76 17.71
N GLN A 543 14.44 -1.64 16.69
CA GLN A 543 14.04 -1.24 15.34
C GLN A 543 12.91 -2.13 14.78
N ASP A 544 13.01 -3.45 14.93
CA ASP A 544 11.95 -4.40 14.54
C ASP A 544 10.57 -4.07 15.15
N THR A 545 10.55 -3.53 16.38
CA THR A 545 9.30 -3.16 17.05
C THR A 545 8.74 -1.85 16.51
N ILE A 546 9.64 -0.90 16.19
CA ILE A 546 9.29 0.37 15.55
C ILE A 546 8.73 0.11 14.15
N ASP A 547 9.40 -0.70 13.34
CA ASP A 547 8.97 -1.02 11.97
C ASP A 547 7.61 -1.71 11.95
N ARG A 548 7.35 -2.63 12.89
CA ARG A 548 6.02 -3.26 13.04
C ARG A 548 4.94 -2.26 13.43
N ALA A 549 5.25 -1.31 14.32
CA ALA A 549 4.30 -0.28 14.73
C ALA A 549 3.95 0.66 13.57
N THR A 550 4.97 1.12 12.83
CA THR A 550 4.82 1.97 11.65
C THR A 550 4.04 1.26 10.55
N SER A 551 4.39 0.01 10.24
CA SER A 551 3.70 -0.80 9.23
C SER A 551 2.23 -1.09 9.59
N ALA A 552 1.91 -1.12 10.88
CA ALA A 552 0.54 -1.29 11.36
C ALA A 552 -0.27 0.01 11.39
N GLY A 553 0.33 1.18 11.10
CA GLY A 553 -0.35 2.48 11.14
C GLY A 553 -0.56 3.02 12.56
N VAL A 554 0.26 2.61 13.53
CA VAL A 554 0.14 3.02 14.94
C VAL A 554 0.81 4.36 15.20
N ILE A 555 0.15 5.22 15.96
CA ILE A 555 0.66 6.53 16.39
C ILE A 555 1.73 6.33 17.46
N ALA A 556 2.96 6.77 17.18
CA ALA A 556 4.05 6.77 18.14
C ALA A 556 3.94 7.98 19.08
N LEU A 557 3.80 7.73 20.38
CA LEU A 557 3.80 8.75 21.44
C LEU A 557 5.17 8.77 22.15
N PRO A 558 5.59 9.94 22.66
CA PRO A 558 6.95 10.11 23.21
C PRO A 558 7.18 9.35 24.51
N ASP A 559 6.16 9.17 25.34
CA ASP A 559 6.25 8.51 26.64
C ASP A 559 4.89 7.95 27.11
N ASP A 560 4.89 7.28 28.27
CA ASP A 560 3.65 6.73 28.84
C ASP A 560 2.74 7.79 29.45
N VAL A 561 3.25 8.98 29.75
CA VAL A 561 2.45 10.10 30.24
C VAL A 561 1.53 10.58 29.11
N ALA A 562 2.10 10.78 27.91
CA ALA A 562 1.34 11.06 26.69
C ALA A 562 0.36 9.93 26.37
N LEU A 563 0.77 8.66 26.52
CA LEU A 563 -0.11 7.51 26.29
C LEU A 563 -1.35 7.52 27.21
N CYS A 564 -1.15 7.68 28.52
CA CYS A 564 -2.24 7.76 29.51
C CYS A 564 -3.11 9.01 29.32
N LYS A 565 -2.52 10.11 28.83
CA LYS A 565 -3.21 11.36 28.54
C LYS A 565 -4.11 11.26 27.30
N GLU A 566 -3.64 10.62 26.25
CA GLU A 566 -4.31 10.66 24.95
C GLU A 566 -5.26 9.49 24.71
N CYS A 567 -5.02 8.33 25.34
CA CYS A 567 -5.83 7.14 25.13
C CYS A 567 -7.02 7.06 26.10
N ASP A 568 -8.07 6.36 25.67
CA ASP A 568 -9.27 6.11 26.46
C ASP A 568 -9.28 4.68 27.03
N VAL A 569 -8.64 3.76 26.30
CA VAL A 569 -8.38 2.37 26.73
C VAL A 569 -6.92 2.03 26.44
N ILE A 570 -6.22 1.39 27.36
CA ILE A 570 -4.88 0.83 27.17
C ILE A 570 -4.95 -0.70 27.29
N LEU A 571 -4.46 -1.40 26.28
CA LEU A 571 -4.30 -2.85 26.27
C LEU A 571 -2.84 -3.21 26.55
N SER A 572 -2.57 -3.85 27.68
CA SER A 572 -1.23 -4.35 28.04
C SER A 572 -1.01 -5.73 27.42
N VAL A 573 -0.14 -5.84 26.40
CA VAL A 573 0.13 -7.08 25.65
C VAL A 573 1.63 -7.38 25.62
N VAL A 574 2.20 -7.64 26.80
CA VAL A 574 3.62 -7.90 27.05
C VAL A 574 3.86 -9.38 27.46
N PRO A 575 5.11 -9.86 27.40
CA PRO A 575 5.47 -11.14 27.99
C PRO A 575 5.16 -11.19 29.49
N PRO A 576 4.82 -12.36 30.07
CA PRO A 576 4.44 -12.48 31.49
C PRO A 576 5.44 -11.86 32.46
N LYS A 577 6.73 -12.07 32.22
CA LYS A 577 7.83 -11.51 33.03
C LYS A 577 7.86 -9.97 33.09
N ASP A 578 7.27 -9.30 32.11
CA ASP A 578 7.31 -7.84 31.96
C ASP A 578 6.00 -7.18 32.44
N ALA A 579 4.98 -7.97 32.82
CA ALA A 579 3.64 -7.49 33.15
C ALA A 579 3.63 -6.54 34.37
N ALA A 580 4.24 -6.97 35.48
CA ALA A 580 4.30 -6.17 36.71
C ALA A 580 5.08 -4.85 36.52
N ALA A 581 6.24 -4.92 35.85
CA ALA A 581 7.04 -3.72 35.55
C ALA A 581 6.28 -2.74 34.62
N THR A 582 5.50 -3.28 33.68
CA THR A 582 4.65 -2.48 32.79
C THR A 582 3.51 -1.80 33.54
N ALA A 583 2.87 -2.50 34.47
CA ALA A 583 1.84 -1.94 35.33
C ALA A 583 2.39 -0.81 36.24
N GLU A 584 3.56 -1.02 36.83
CA GLU A 584 4.22 -0.01 37.67
C GLU A 584 4.61 1.25 36.87
N ARG A 585 5.09 1.07 35.63
CA ARG A 585 5.40 2.17 34.72
C ARG A 585 4.15 2.98 34.36
N LEU A 586 3.03 2.31 34.06
CA LEU A 586 1.75 2.98 33.83
C LEU A 586 1.27 3.73 35.08
N ARG A 587 1.29 3.09 36.26
CA ARG A 587 0.93 3.71 37.53
C ARG A 587 1.74 4.98 37.77
N SER A 588 3.05 4.91 37.56
CA SER A 588 3.95 6.06 37.69
C SER A 588 3.50 7.21 36.78
N ALA A 589 3.28 6.95 35.49
CA ALA A 589 2.83 7.95 34.52
C ALA A 589 1.47 8.59 34.88
N ILE A 590 0.54 7.79 35.40
CA ILE A 590 -0.77 8.25 35.86
C ILE A 590 -0.62 9.16 37.10
N THR A 591 0.23 8.79 38.06
CA THR A 591 0.42 9.53 39.31
C THR A 591 1.24 10.82 39.17
N THR A 592 2.18 10.88 38.23
CA THR A 592 3.05 12.05 37.99
C THR A 592 2.33 13.21 37.29
N THR A 593 1.03 13.08 37.01
CA THR A 593 0.25 14.09 36.29
C THR A 593 -0.92 14.63 37.14
N PRO A 594 -0.69 15.49 38.15
CA PRO A 594 -1.72 15.94 39.10
C PRO A 594 -2.88 16.73 38.47
N SER A 595 -2.65 17.36 37.32
CA SER A 595 -3.62 18.23 36.64
C SER A 595 -4.52 17.50 35.64
N PHE A 596 -4.36 16.18 35.50
CA PHE A 596 -5.16 15.37 34.59
C PHE A 596 -6.47 14.92 35.25
N ARG A 597 -7.50 15.76 35.15
CA ARG A 597 -8.89 15.30 35.28
C ARG A 597 -9.48 15.19 33.89
N LYS A 598 -9.32 14.04 33.22
CA LYS A 598 -10.28 13.69 32.16
C LYS A 598 -11.66 13.61 32.81
N VAL A 599 -12.68 14.12 32.10
CA VAL A 599 -14.09 13.96 32.52
C VAL A 599 -14.47 12.47 32.50
N GLU A 600 -13.85 11.70 31.60
CA GLU A 600 -14.06 10.27 31.43
C GLU A 600 -12.89 9.43 31.98
N PRO A 601 -13.15 8.23 32.51
CA PRO A 601 -12.11 7.37 33.06
C PRO A 601 -11.24 6.71 31.98
N LEU A 602 -9.94 6.52 32.26
CA LEU A 602 -9.02 5.70 31.48
C LEU A 602 -9.19 4.22 31.87
N TYR A 603 -9.44 3.37 30.88
CA TYR A 603 -9.48 1.93 31.09
C TYR A 603 -8.10 1.31 30.87
N VAL A 604 -7.61 0.51 31.81
CA VAL A 604 -6.36 -0.25 31.68
C VAL A 604 -6.70 -1.72 31.71
N CYS A 605 -6.52 -2.39 30.57
CA CYS A 605 -6.80 -3.81 30.42
C CYS A 605 -5.49 -4.59 30.46
N ASP A 606 -5.31 -5.44 31.47
CA ASP A 606 -4.22 -6.41 31.48
C ASP A 606 -4.60 -7.59 30.60
N MET A 607 -3.95 -7.73 29.43
CA MET A 607 -4.20 -8.82 28.47
C MET A 607 -3.05 -9.84 28.47
N ASN A 608 -2.20 -9.81 29.49
CA ASN A 608 -0.99 -10.61 29.56
C ASN A 608 -1.29 -12.08 29.90
N ALA A 609 -0.40 -12.99 29.52
CA ALA A 609 -0.55 -14.41 29.83
C ALA A 609 -0.05 -14.76 31.25
N ILE A 610 -0.68 -14.17 32.27
CA ILE A 610 -0.32 -14.30 33.69
C ILE A 610 -1.40 -15.07 34.47
N SER A 611 -1.06 -15.59 35.66
CA SER A 611 -1.99 -16.27 36.55
C SER A 611 -3.00 -15.31 37.18
N PRO A 612 -4.17 -15.81 37.64
CA PRO A 612 -5.13 -15.00 38.41
C PRO A 612 -4.49 -14.33 39.63
N ALA A 613 -3.61 -15.04 40.34
CA ALA A 613 -2.86 -14.50 41.47
C ALA A 613 -1.95 -13.33 41.07
N SER A 614 -1.21 -13.45 39.96
CA SER A 614 -0.39 -12.37 39.41
C SER A 614 -1.24 -11.16 39.00
N CYS A 615 -2.36 -11.38 38.31
CA CYS A 615 -3.30 -10.31 37.91
C CYS A 615 -3.89 -9.58 39.13
N ARG A 616 -4.36 -10.32 40.15
CA ARG A 616 -4.84 -9.74 41.41
C ARG A 616 -3.75 -8.93 42.13
N THR A 617 -2.50 -9.39 42.08
CA THR A 617 -1.36 -8.67 42.65
C THR A 617 -1.10 -7.36 41.92
N ILE A 618 -1.13 -7.38 40.58
CA ILE A 618 -1.00 -6.17 39.75
C ILE A 618 -2.12 -5.17 40.06
N PHE A 619 -3.37 -5.65 40.10
CA PHE A 619 -4.53 -4.84 40.44
C PHE A 619 -4.41 -4.20 41.82
N THR A 620 -4.12 -5.00 42.85
CA THR A 620 -4.03 -4.52 44.24
C THR A 620 -2.86 -3.56 44.46
N SER A 621 -1.72 -3.82 43.82
CA SER A 621 -0.50 -3.03 44.01
C SER A 621 -0.48 -1.74 43.21
N HIS A 622 -1.11 -1.72 42.03
CA HIS A 622 -0.96 -0.60 41.08
C HIS A 622 -2.26 0.11 40.72
N PHE A 623 -3.42 -0.53 40.85
CA PHE A 623 -4.72 0.01 40.43
C PHE A 623 -5.87 -0.24 41.43
N PRO A 624 -5.69 -0.04 42.75
CA PRO A 624 -6.72 -0.34 43.74
C PRO A 624 -7.98 0.53 43.58
N LEU A 625 -9.13 -0.01 44.02
CA LEU A 625 -10.42 0.70 43.96
C LEU A 625 -10.41 2.00 44.78
N PRO A 626 -11.16 3.03 44.34
CA PRO A 626 -11.20 4.35 45.01
C PRO A 626 -11.67 4.34 46.47
N SER A 627 -12.30 3.27 46.93
CA SER A 627 -12.87 3.16 48.28
C SER A 627 -11.83 2.80 49.37
N ILE A 628 -10.61 2.39 49.02
CA ILE A 628 -9.63 1.90 50.01
C ILE A 628 -8.33 2.71 50.06
N THR A 629 -7.93 3.43 49.00
CA THR A 629 -6.77 4.35 49.04
C THR A 629 -6.96 5.56 48.13
N ARG A 630 -6.25 6.66 48.42
CA ARG A 630 -6.18 7.90 47.62
C ARG A 630 -5.53 7.69 46.24
N GLY A 631 -5.99 6.71 45.45
CA GLY A 631 -5.61 6.50 44.06
C GLY A 631 -6.31 7.50 43.13
N PRO A 632 -5.80 7.73 41.92
CA PRO A 632 -6.45 8.61 40.94
C PRO A 632 -7.83 8.03 40.58
N PRO A 633 -8.94 8.71 40.92
CA PRO A 633 -10.32 8.18 40.83
C PRO A 633 -10.82 7.95 39.39
N TRP A 634 -9.95 8.16 38.40
CA TRP A 634 -10.26 8.15 36.98
C TRP A 634 -9.69 6.94 36.23
N VAL A 635 -9.06 5.96 36.90
CA VAL A 635 -8.55 4.74 36.24
C VAL A 635 -9.44 3.53 36.56
N ARG A 636 -9.82 2.77 35.52
CA ARG A 636 -10.62 1.55 35.61
C ARG A 636 -9.81 0.36 35.12
N PHE A 637 -9.44 -0.54 36.03
CA PHE A 637 -8.66 -1.73 35.68
C PHE A 637 -9.56 -2.89 35.26
N VAL A 638 -9.20 -3.56 34.18
CA VAL A 638 -9.94 -4.70 33.61
C VAL A 638 -8.97 -5.89 33.48
N ASP A 639 -9.34 -7.05 34.04
CA ASP A 639 -8.65 -8.30 33.78
C ASP A 639 -9.09 -8.84 32.42
N GLY A 640 -8.15 -9.20 31.55
CA GLY A 640 -8.45 -9.67 30.21
C GLY A 640 -7.53 -10.78 29.78
N CYS A 641 -7.94 -11.50 28.74
CA CYS A 641 -7.09 -12.55 28.20
C CYS A 641 -7.27 -12.74 26.70
N ILE A 642 -6.30 -13.40 26.05
CA ILE A 642 -6.31 -13.64 24.61
C ILE A 642 -6.28 -15.14 24.33
N LEU A 643 -7.34 -15.68 23.73
CA LEU A 643 -7.48 -17.08 23.36
C LEU A 643 -7.43 -17.25 21.84
N GLY A 644 -6.27 -17.62 21.32
CA GLY A 644 -6.05 -17.86 19.89
C GLY A 644 -4.77 -17.22 19.36
N GLY A 645 -4.62 -17.26 18.02
CA GLY A 645 -3.55 -16.57 17.30
C GLY A 645 -3.81 -15.06 17.17
N PRO A 646 -2.82 -14.29 16.71
CA PRO A 646 -2.98 -12.86 16.46
C PRO A 646 -4.08 -12.59 15.42
N PRO A 647 -4.81 -11.46 15.51
CA PRO A 647 -5.72 -11.07 14.46
C PRO A 647 -5.02 -11.00 13.11
N SER A 648 -5.63 -11.65 12.12
CA SER A 648 -5.17 -11.68 10.74
C SER A 648 -6.39 -11.67 9.82
N THR A 649 -6.26 -11.05 8.66
CA THR A 649 -7.26 -11.15 7.60
C THR A 649 -6.91 -12.34 6.73
N ALA A 650 -7.91 -13.07 6.26
CA ALA A 650 -7.70 -14.08 5.22
C ALA A 650 -7.41 -13.41 3.86
N ASP A 651 -7.89 -12.16 3.68
CA ASP A 651 -7.91 -11.41 2.42
C ASP A 651 -7.33 -10.00 2.62
N ASP A 652 -6.73 -9.42 1.58
CA ASP A 652 -6.22 -8.03 1.61
C ASP A 652 -7.34 -6.96 1.58
N ASP A 653 -8.60 -7.35 1.32
CA ASP A 653 -9.78 -6.47 1.34
C ASP A 653 -10.29 -6.15 2.76
N GLY A 654 -9.77 -6.82 3.81
CA GLY A 654 -10.06 -6.49 5.21
C GLY A 654 -11.47 -6.84 5.71
N ASN A 655 -12.26 -7.60 4.95
CA ASN A 655 -13.67 -7.88 5.26
C ASN A 655 -13.90 -9.10 6.17
N GLU A 656 -13.01 -10.10 6.19
CA GLU A 656 -13.13 -11.28 7.06
C GLU A 656 -11.87 -11.45 7.92
N TRP A 657 -12.04 -11.22 9.22
CA TRP A 657 -10.97 -11.29 10.20
C TRP A 657 -11.00 -12.61 10.97
N SER A 658 -9.88 -13.32 10.97
CA SER A 658 -9.59 -14.33 11.98
C SER A 658 -9.15 -13.62 13.26
N CYS A 659 -10.05 -13.56 14.25
CA CYS A 659 -9.79 -12.92 15.54
C CYS A 659 -9.77 -13.93 16.69
N PRO A 660 -8.84 -13.81 17.65
CA PRO A 660 -8.90 -14.57 18.89
C PRO A 660 -10.13 -14.16 19.70
N LEU A 661 -10.53 -15.01 20.65
CA LEU A 661 -11.48 -14.58 21.68
C LEU A 661 -10.73 -13.76 22.73
N MET A 662 -11.30 -12.64 23.17
CA MET A 662 -10.69 -11.80 24.20
C MET A 662 -11.59 -11.58 25.44
N PRO A 663 -11.95 -12.63 26.20
CA PRO A 663 -12.76 -12.45 27.41
C PRO A 663 -12.13 -11.46 28.40
N THR A 664 -12.99 -10.74 29.12
CA THR A 664 -12.62 -9.80 30.17
C THR A 664 -13.40 -10.10 31.45
N SER A 665 -12.86 -9.70 32.60
CA SER A 665 -13.51 -9.78 33.91
C SER A 665 -13.06 -8.63 34.82
N GLY A 666 -13.68 -8.52 35.98
CA GLY A 666 -13.44 -7.42 36.93
C GLY A 666 -14.64 -6.49 37.04
N PRO A 667 -14.56 -5.46 37.89
CA PRO A 667 -15.72 -4.62 38.23
C PRO A 667 -16.16 -3.67 37.12
N TYR A 668 -15.45 -3.63 35.99
CA TYR A 668 -15.73 -2.70 34.89
C TYR A 668 -15.90 -3.45 33.58
N ASN A 669 -17.02 -3.22 32.91
CA ASN A 669 -17.36 -3.80 31.63
C ASN A 669 -17.09 -2.80 30.50
N LEU A 670 -16.17 -3.14 29.58
CA LEU A 670 -15.84 -2.28 28.44
C LEU A 670 -17.02 -2.04 27.49
N ALA A 671 -18.05 -2.89 27.49
CA ALA A 671 -19.24 -2.69 26.67
C ALA A 671 -20.08 -1.49 27.15
N GLU A 672 -19.96 -1.10 28.42
CA GLU A 672 -20.69 0.00 29.04
C GLU A 672 -20.07 1.38 28.77
N ILE A 673 -18.93 1.42 28.06
CA ILE A 673 -18.33 2.69 27.65
C ILE A 673 -19.26 3.39 26.64
N PRO A 674 -19.70 4.63 26.91
CA PRO A 674 -20.58 5.36 26.02
C PRO A 674 -20.00 5.49 24.60
N ASN A 675 -20.87 5.55 23.60
CA ASN A 675 -20.55 5.78 22.17
C ASN A 675 -19.80 4.66 21.44
N TYR A 676 -18.84 3.97 22.06
CA TYR A 676 -17.98 3.01 21.35
C TYR A 676 -17.73 1.67 22.07
N GLY A 677 -18.15 1.49 23.32
CA GLY A 677 -17.87 0.28 24.11
C GLY A 677 -18.40 -1.01 23.49
N GLU A 678 -19.67 -1.01 23.06
CA GLU A 678 -20.29 -2.16 22.40
C GLU A 678 -19.60 -2.52 21.07
N HIS A 679 -19.19 -1.49 20.31
CA HIS A 679 -18.46 -1.69 19.07
C HIS A 679 -17.03 -2.23 19.33
N LEU A 680 -16.36 -1.74 20.37
CA LEU A 680 -15.02 -2.16 20.74
C LEU A 680 -15.00 -3.63 21.16
N THR A 681 -15.93 -4.00 22.05
CA THR A 681 -16.07 -5.37 22.55
C THR A 681 -16.48 -6.34 21.44
N ARG A 682 -17.38 -5.95 20.52
CA ARG A 682 -17.71 -6.73 19.33
C ARG A 682 -16.49 -6.94 18.42
N THR A 683 -15.75 -5.87 18.12
CA THR A 683 -14.57 -5.89 17.23
C THR A 683 -13.49 -6.82 17.79
N LEU A 684 -13.22 -6.72 19.10
CA LEU A 684 -12.22 -7.53 19.77
C LEU A 684 -12.74 -8.91 20.24
N ARG A 685 -13.99 -9.27 19.90
CA ARG A 685 -14.66 -10.50 20.39
C ARG A 685 -14.55 -10.66 21.91
N MET A 686 -14.68 -9.56 22.63
CA MET A 686 -14.66 -9.51 24.08
C MET A 686 -16.02 -9.90 24.63
N ARG A 687 -16.00 -10.74 25.66
CA ARG A 687 -17.16 -11.03 26.51
C ARG A 687 -16.75 -10.74 27.94
N HIS A 688 -17.57 -9.97 28.65
CA HIS A 688 -17.37 -9.78 30.08
C HIS A 688 -17.95 -10.99 30.83
N ILE A 689 -17.10 -11.76 31.50
CA ILE A 689 -17.46 -13.10 32.00
C ILE A 689 -17.64 -13.19 33.52
N SER A 690 -17.16 -12.20 34.27
CA SER A 690 -17.28 -12.14 35.74
C SER A 690 -16.92 -10.75 36.23
N GLU A 691 -17.48 -10.35 37.38
CA GLU A 691 -17.11 -9.14 38.12
C GLU A 691 -15.77 -9.30 38.88
N ASP A 692 -15.24 -10.53 38.97
CA ASP A 692 -14.03 -10.83 39.72
C ASP A 692 -12.75 -10.63 38.88
N ILE A 693 -11.76 -9.95 39.46
CA ILE A 693 -10.40 -9.91 38.94
C ILE A 693 -9.75 -11.28 39.07
N GLY A 694 -9.23 -11.80 37.96
CA GLY A 694 -8.58 -13.10 37.85
C GLY A 694 -9.40 -14.14 37.09
N ALA A 695 -10.70 -13.93 36.84
CA ALA A 695 -11.53 -14.90 36.13
C ALA A 695 -11.14 -15.03 34.64
N ALA A 696 -10.85 -13.93 33.95
CA ALA A 696 -10.40 -13.95 32.56
C ALA A 696 -8.98 -14.55 32.44
N SER A 697 -8.07 -14.15 33.32
CA SER A 697 -6.75 -14.76 33.45
C SER A 697 -6.85 -16.27 33.74
N GLY A 698 -7.74 -16.69 34.63
CA GLY A 698 -7.96 -18.10 34.98
C GLY A 698 -8.48 -18.93 33.82
N LEU A 699 -9.46 -18.40 33.07
CA LEU A 699 -9.94 -19.03 31.85
C LEU A 699 -8.80 -19.28 30.85
N LYS A 700 -7.92 -18.29 30.67
CA LYS A 700 -6.76 -18.40 29.79
C LYS A 700 -5.76 -19.45 30.25
N MET A 701 -5.46 -19.50 31.54
CA MET A 701 -4.53 -20.47 32.12
C MET A 701 -5.07 -21.90 31.97
N CYS A 702 -6.35 -22.13 32.26
CA CYS A 702 -7.03 -23.41 32.04
C CYS A 702 -7.07 -23.81 30.56
N PHE A 703 -7.34 -22.87 29.65
CA PHE A 703 -7.33 -23.14 28.21
C PHE A 703 -5.91 -23.48 27.70
N ALA A 704 -4.91 -22.73 28.18
CA ALA A 704 -3.51 -22.93 27.80
C ALA A 704 -2.93 -24.24 28.35
N SER A 705 -3.38 -24.71 29.53
CA SER A 705 -2.91 -25.96 30.13
C SER A 705 -3.26 -27.18 29.27
N LEU A 706 -4.45 -27.20 28.65
CA LEU A 706 -4.87 -28.28 27.74
C LEU A 706 -4.11 -28.33 26.42
N SER A 707 -3.54 -27.21 25.98
CA SER A 707 -2.79 -27.14 24.72
C SER A 707 -1.29 -27.32 24.94
N LYS A 708 -0.69 -26.50 25.82
CA LYS A 708 0.77 -26.53 26.08
C LYS A 708 1.16 -27.69 26.98
N GLY A 709 0.33 -28.07 27.95
CA GLY A 709 0.57 -29.29 28.74
C GLY A 709 0.60 -30.52 27.85
N TYR A 710 -0.34 -30.62 26.90
CA TYR A 710 -0.32 -31.68 25.90
C TYR A 710 0.93 -31.65 25.01
N ALA A 711 1.37 -30.46 24.57
CA ALA A 711 2.59 -30.32 23.78
C ALA A 711 3.84 -30.81 24.54
N ALA A 712 3.95 -30.52 25.85
CA ALA A 712 5.04 -31.03 26.67
C ALA A 712 5.03 -32.58 26.74
N ILE A 713 3.85 -33.18 26.98
CA ILE A 713 3.68 -34.64 26.98
C ILE A 713 4.08 -35.23 25.62
N ALA A 714 3.61 -34.65 24.52
CA ALA A 714 3.90 -35.11 23.17
C ALA A 714 5.40 -35.06 22.88
N VAL A 715 6.08 -33.96 23.22
CA VAL A 715 7.53 -33.79 23.04
C VAL A 715 8.30 -34.85 23.82
N GLN A 716 7.94 -35.10 25.08
CA GLN A 716 8.59 -36.10 25.90
C GLN A 716 8.37 -37.52 25.36
N ALA A 717 7.15 -37.83 24.89
CA ALA A 717 6.81 -39.11 24.29
C ALA A 717 7.59 -39.38 22.99
N VAL A 718 7.58 -38.45 22.02
CA VAL A 718 8.30 -38.64 20.74
C VAL A 718 9.81 -38.68 20.91
N THR A 719 10.36 -37.86 21.82
CA THR A 719 11.80 -37.88 22.14
C THR A 719 12.22 -39.22 22.74
N THR A 720 11.40 -39.76 23.65
CA THR A 720 11.67 -41.06 24.28
C THR A 720 11.53 -42.20 23.27
N ALA A 721 10.47 -42.19 22.45
CA ALA A 721 10.26 -43.19 21.41
C ALA A 721 11.40 -43.17 20.37
N GLN A 722 11.89 -41.99 19.98
CA GLN A 722 13.04 -41.85 19.09
C GLN A 722 14.31 -42.45 19.71
N LYS A 723 14.56 -42.18 20.99
CA LYS A 723 15.72 -42.72 21.71
C LYS A 723 15.67 -44.25 21.85
N LEU A 724 14.48 -44.81 21.98
CA LEU A 724 14.25 -46.26 22.04
C LEU A 724 14.18 -46.94 20.67
N GLY A 725 14.19 -46.17 19.57
CA GLY A 725 14.08 -46.69 18.21
C GLY A 725 12.68 -47.14 17.80
N VAL A 726 11.62 -46.69 18.50
CA VAL A 726 10.22 -47.12 18.29
C VAL A 726 9.30 -45.98 17.85
N LEU A 727 9.85 -44.85 17.38
CA LEU A 727 9.03 -43.70 16.95
C LEU A 727 8.13 -44.05 15.76
N SER A 728 8.64 -44.83 14.80
CA SER A 728 7.87 -45.33 13.65
C SER A 728 6.65 -46.15 14.10
N ASP A 729 6.86 -47.07 15.04
CA ASP A 729 5.83 -47.96 15.56
C ASP A 729 4.79 -47.20 16.40
N LEU A 730 5.23 -46.20 17.18
CA LEU A 730 4.32 -45.29 17.88
C LEU A 730 3.43 -44.52 16.90
N LYS A 731 4.01 -43.95 15.83
CA LYS A 731 3.24 -43.22 14.82
C LYS A 731 2.28 -44.13 14.06
N GLN A 732 2.70 -45.35 13.73
CA GLN A 732 1.83 -46.34 13.08
C GLN A 732 0.67 -46.76 13.98
N SER A 733 0.96 -47.07 15.26
CA SER A 733 -0.07 -47.44 16.24
C SER A 733 -1.08 -46.30 16.46
N LEU A 734 -0.61 -45.05 16.55
CA LEU A 734 -1.49 -43.88 16.64
C LEU A 734 -2.30 -43.67 15.36
N ARG A 735 -1.74 -43.94 14.18
CA ARG A 735 -2.46 -43.85 12.91
C ARG A 735 -3.62 -44.83 12.85
N GLU A 736 -3.43 -46.04 13.34
CA GLU A 736 -4.44 -47.11 13.33
C GLU A 736 -5.50 -46.92 14.42
N LEU A 737 -5.10 -46.55 15.64
CA LEU A 737 -5.98 -46.53 16.80
C LEU A 737 -6.54 -45.14 17.16
N ALA A 738 -5.81 -44.06 16.83
CA ALA A 738 -6.15 -42.71 17.24
C ALA A 738 -5.61 -41.63 16.26
N PRO A 739 -6.04 -41.61 14.99
CA PRO A 739 -5.47 -40.75 13.96
C PRO A 739 -5.54 -39.25 14.29
N ALA A 740 -6.60 -38.80 14.97
CA ALA A 740 -6.72 -37.42 15.45
C ALA A 740 -5.64 -37.06 16.50
N ASN A 741 -5.23 -38.02 17.33
CA ASN A 741 -4.15 -37.81 18.29
C ASN A 741 -2.79 -37.77 17.59
N LEU A 742 -2.58 -38.56 16.53
CA LEU A 742 -1.37 -38.46 15.71
C LEU A 742 -1.24 -37.06 15.11
N GLU A 743 -2.29 -36.57 14.46
CA GLU A 743 -2.29 -35.24 13.83
C GLU A 743 -2.05 -34.13 14.88
N ARG A 744 -2.72 -34.22 16.03
CA ARG A 744 -2.54 -33.26 17.14
C ARG A 744 -1.12 -33.31 17.69
N MET A 745 -0.55 -34.49 17.88
CA MET A 745 0.82 -34.69 18.36
C MET A 745 1.82 -34.06 17.39
N GLU A 746 1.73 -34.36 16.09
CA GLU A 746 2.63 -33.81 15.07
C GLU A 746 2.55 -32.29 15.01
N LYS A 747 1.33 -31.72 14.99
CA LYS A 747 1.11 -30.27 15.02
C LYS A 747 1.67 -29.63 16.29
N ALA A 748 1.46 -30.24 17.46
CA ALA A 748 1.93 -29.71 18.73
C ALA A 748 3.46 -29.68 18.82
N VAL A 749 4.11 -30.78 18.45
CA VAL A 749 5.58 -30.94 18.50
C VAL A 749 6.26 -29.96 17.53
N VAL A 750 5.77 -29.86 16.28
CA VAL A 750 6.33 -28.97 15.26
C VAL A 750 6.04 -27.50 15.56
N GLY A 751 4.82 -27.18 16.02
CA GLY A 751 4.41 -25.81 16.33
C GLY A 751 5.11 -25.21 17.55
N MET A 752 5.63 -26.06 18.44
CA MET A 752 6.29 -25.68 19.69
C MET A 752 7.69 -25.12 19.47
N ALA A 753 8.50 -25.71 18.59
CA ALA A 753 9.93 -25.40 18.43
C ALA A 753 10.27 -23.89 18.42
N PRO A 754 9.66 -23.03 17.56
CA PRO A 754 10.02 -21.61 17.51
C PRO A 754 9.47 -20.77 18.68
N LYS A 755 8.76 -21.39 19.63
CA LYS A 755 8.00 -20.75 20.71
C LYS A 755 8.36 -21.31 22.10
N ALA A 756 9.24 -22.31 22.18
CA ALA A 756 9.57 -23.00 23.43
C ALA A 756 10.05 -22.05 24.54
N TYR A 757 10.93 -21.10 24.19
CA TYR A 757 11.55 -20.19 25.16
C TYR A 757 10.54 -19.36 25.97
N ARG A 758 9.46 -18.91 25.32
CA ARG A 758 8.39 -18.13 25.99
C ARG A 758 7.42 -19.02 26.76
N TRP A 759 7.30 -20.29 26.36
CA TRP A 759 6.40 -21.23 27.05
C TRP A 759 6.90 -21.64 28.42
N VAL A 760 8.20 -21.50 28.73
CA VAL A 760 8.72 -21.77 30.08
C VAL A 760 8.00 -20.93 31.13
N ALA A 761 8.07 -19.60 31.02
CA ALA A 761 7.40 -18.68 31.94
C ALA A 761 5.86 -18.82 31.90
N GLU A 762 5.28 -19.07 30.72
CA GLU A 762 3.83 -19.29 30.61
C GLU A 762 3.38 -20.59 31.30
N MET A 763 4.21 -21.64 31.33
CA MET A 763 3.93 -22.87 32.07
C MET A 763 4.09 -22.68 33.58
N GLU A 764 5.00 -21.82 34.02
CA GLU A 764 5.14 -21.44 35.44
C GLU A 764 3.89 -20.69 35.94
N GLU A 765 3.32 -19.79 35.14
CA GLU A 765 2.04 -19.11 35.44
C GLU A 765 0.85 -20.09 35.45
N ILE A 766 0.82 -21.08 34.55
CA ILE A 766 -0.18 -22.16 34.59
C ILE A 766 -0.04 -22.99 35.87
N SER A 767 1.19 -23.33 36.26
CA SER A 767 1.47 -24.04 37.52
C SER A 767 0.97 -23.23 38.73
N ALA A 768 1.31 -21.93 38.79
CA ALA A 768 0.85 -21.03 39.83
C ALA A 768 -0.68 -20.96 39.90
N THR A 769 -1.36 -20.90 38.75
CA THR A 769 -2.83 -20.89 38.69
C THR A 769 -3.45 -22.15 39.28
N HIS A 770 -3.01 -23.32 38.84
CA HIS A 770 -3.55 -24.59 39.33
C HIS A 770 -3.22 -24.81 40.82
N MET A 771 -2.10 -24.28 41.29
CA MET A 771 -1.70 -24.38 42.69
C MET A 771 -2.50 -23.43 43.59
N VAL A 772 -2.52 -22.14 43.26
CA VAL A 772 -3.12 -21.10 44.11
C VAL A 772 -4.64 -21.10 44.00
N ASP A 773 -5.19 -21.16 42.79
CA ASP A 773 -6.63 -21.05 42.55
C ASP A 773 -7.31 -22.42 42.39
N GLY A 774 -6.58 -23.43 41.94
CA GLY A 774 -7.11 -24.79 41.71
C GLY A 774 -6.91 -25.77 42.86
N GLY A 775 -6.02 -25.48 43.82
CA GLY A 775 -5.70 -26.36 44.95
C GLY A 775 -4.87 -27.61 44.60
N PHE A 776 -4.25 -27.67 43.42
CA PHE A 776 -3.40 -28.79 42.98
C PHE A 776 -1.93 -28.59 43.37
N GLY A 777 -1.13 -29.65 43.28
CA GLY A 777 0.33 -29.57 43.39
C GLY A 777 0.96 -28.88 42.15
N PRO A 778 2.12 -28.22 42.29
CA PRO A 778 2.76 -27.48 41.19
C PRO A 778 3.48 -28.38 40.16
N GLU A 779 3.70 -29.65 40.47
CA GLU A 779 4.68 -30.53 39.84
C GLU A 779 4.39 -30.76 38.36
N LEU A 780 3.12 -30.97 37.98
CA LEU A 780 2.75 -31.31 36.61
C LEU A 780 3.20 -30.22 35.61
N PHE A 781 2.84 -28.98 35.90
CA PHE A 781 3.12 -27.88 34.99
C PHE A 781 4.52 -27.27 35.18
N LYS A 782 5.15 -27.46 36.35
CA LYS A 782 6.61 -27.26 36.48
C LYS A 782 7.40 -28.25 35.64
N GLY A 783 7.04 -29.53 35.67
CA GLY A 783 7.65 -30.55 34.82
C GLY A 783 7.48 -30.24 33.33
N ALA A 784 6.32 -29.74 32.92
CA ALA A 784 6.10 -29.26 31.55
C ALA A 784 6.93 -28.01 31.21
N ALA A 785 7.15 -27.08 32.16
CA ALA A 785 8.08 -25.97 31.98
C ALA A 785 9.51 -26.46 31.75
N ASP A 786 9.95 -27.49 32.49
CA ASP A 786 11.27 -28.10 32.36
C ASP A 786 11.45 -28.77 30.98
N VAL A 787 10.42 -29.41 30.43
CA VAL A 787 10.45 -29.95 29.07
C VAL A 787 10.77 -28.84 28.06
N PHE A 788 10.08 -27.69 28.13
CA PHE A 788 10.35 -26.57 27.22
C PHE A 788 11.69 -25.87 27.49
N ARG A 789 12.16 -25.89 28.74
CA ARG A 789 13.50 -25.41 29.11
C ARG A 789 14.57 -26.24 28.42
N VAL A 790 14.44 -27.57 28.43
CA VAL A 790 15.35 -28.47 27.70
C VAL A 790 15.33 -28.18 26.21
N VAL A 791 14.15 -28.04 25.58
CA VAL A 791 14.06 -27.68 24.16
C VAL A 791 14.82 -26.39 23.87
N THR A 792 14.69 -25.39 24.75
CA THR A 792 15.24 -24.05 24.55
C THR A 792 16.75 -23.99 24.78
N GLU A 793 17.24 -24.58 25.87
CA GLU A 793 18.61 -24.42 26.34
C GLU A 793 19.55 -25.51 25.82
N ASP A 794 19.02 -26.72 25.62
CA ASP A 794 19.84 -27.91 25.37
C ASP A 794 19.78 -28.38 23.92
N THR A 795 19.01 -27.73 23.04
CA THR A 795 18.83 -28.18 21.65
C THR A 795 18.90 -27.06 20.63
N VAL A 796 19.18 -27.41 19.38
CA VAL A 796 19.15 -26.47 18.25
C VAL A 796 17.76 -25.84 18.01
N LEU A 797 16.70 -26.49 18.50
CA LEU A 797 15.32 -26.02 18.33
C LEU A 797 15.06 -24.68 19.03
N GLY A 798 15.78 -24.40 20.12
CA GLY A 798 15.67 -23.12 20.83
C GLY A 798 16.11 -21.90 20.01
N GLN A 799 16.87 -22.11 18.93
CA GLN A 799 17.34 -21.05 18.04
C GLN A 799 16.38 -20.78 16.88
N GLU A 800 15.38 -21.63 16.70
CA GLU A 800 14.45 -21.57 15.56
C GLU A 800 13.49 -20.39 15.68
N LYS A 801 13.23 -19.72 14.55
CA LYS A 801 12.28 -18.59 14.48
C LYS A 801 11.17 -18.87 13.49
N ILE A 802 9.98 -18.33 13.76
CA ILE A 802 8.82 -18.43 12.84
C ILE A 802 9.24 -17.91 11.46
N GLY A 803 8.98 -18.69 10.41
CA GLY A 803 9.29 -18.35 9.02
C GLY A 803 10.77 -18.47 8.59
N LYS A 804 11.69 -18.86 9.50
CA LYS A 804 13.13 -19.05 9.22
C LYS A 804 13.66 -20.40 9.74
N ARG A 805 12.80 -21.41 9.83
CA ARG A 805 13.12 -22.68 10.47
C ARG A 805 14.10 -23.53 9.65
N LYS A 806 15.14 -24.07 10.28
CA LYS A 806 16.09 -25.01 9.66
C LYS A 806 15.92 -26.45 10.16
N ARG A 807 15.65 -26.61 11.44
CA ARG A 807 15.31 -27.88 12.12
C ARG A 807 13.90 -27.81 12.72
N GLY A 808 13.38 -28.96 13.12
CA GLY A 808 12.05 -29.11 13.72
C GLY A 808 10.90 -28.83 12.76
N THR A 809 11.07 -29.15 11.48
CA THR A 809 10.04 -28.91 10.44
C THR A 809 8.98 -30.01 10.39
N ASN A 810 9.27 -31.19 10.93
CA ASN A 810 8.36 -32.31 11.12
C ASN A 810 8.64 -33.00 12.47
N ALA A 811 7.75 -33.89 12.92
CA ALA A 811 7.84 -34.50 14.25
C ALA A 811 9.08 -35.38 14.43
N ASP A 812 9.51 -36.10 13.39
CA ASP A 812 10.69 -36.96 13.39
C ASP A 812 11.97 -36.14 13.57
N ASP A 813 12.08 -35.01 12.86
CA ASP A 813 13.21 -34.08 12.97
C ASP A 813 13.26 -33.40 14.35
N VAL A 814 12.11 -33.02 14.92
CA VAL A 814 12.05 -32.52 16.31
C VAL A 814 12.56 -33.58 17.28
N ALA A 815 12.09 -34.82 17.16
CA ALA A 815 12.51 -35.90 18.05
C ALA A 815 14.02 -36.20 17.93
N ALA A 816 14.56 -36.19 16.71
CA ALA A 816 15.99 -36.35 16.47
C ALA A 816 16.81 -35.22 17.10
N ALA A 817 16.43 -33.95 16.88
CA ALA A 817 17.11 -32.79 17.44
C ALA A 817 17.09 -32.78 18.98
N MET A 818 16.00 -33.26 19.59
CA MET A 818 15.91 -33.43 21.05
C MET A 818 16.88 -34.50 21.57
N VAL A 819 16.98 -35.65 20.89
CA VAL A 819 17.91 -36.73 21.28
C VAL A 819 19.36 -36.27 21.12
N GLU A 820 19.70 -35.59 20.00
CA GLU A 820 21.02 -35.01 19.75
C GLU A 820 21.44 -34.06 20.88
N GLY A 821 20.60 -33.05 21.18
CA GLY A 821 20.90 -32.07 22.22
C GLY A 821 21.05 -32.65 23.62
N MET A 822 20.21 -33.63 23.99
CA MET A 822 20.32 -34.34 25.26
C MET A 822 21.60 -35.19 25.37
N GLN A 823 22.06 -35.78 24.25
CA GLN A 823 23.32 -36.54 24.23
C GLN A 823 24.52 -35.61 24.36
N GLU A 824 24.52 -34.46 23.69
CA GLU A 824 25.57 -33.44 23.82
C GLU A 824 25.66 -32.90 25.25
N LYS A 825 24.53 -32.66 25.91
CA LYS A 825 24.50 -32.24 27.32
C LYS A 825 25.13 -33.28 28.25
N ARG A 826 24.90 -34.57 28.02
CA ARG A 826 25.52 -35.66 28.79
C ARG A 826 27.03 -35.69 28.58
N LYS A 827 27.49 -35.64 27.33
CA LYS A 827 28.92 -35.58 26.98
C LYS A 827 29.67 -34.36 27.53
N LYS A 828 28.97 -33.26 27.84
CA LYS A 828 29.55 -32.06 28.48
C LYS A 828 29.61 -32.16 30.01
N ARG A 829 28.85 -33.09 30.61
CA ARG A 829 28.75 -33.30 32.07
C ARG A 829 29.62 -34.47 32.54
N ASP A 830 29.81 -35.46 31.67
CA ASP A 830 30.81 -36.52 31.79
C ASP A 830 32.19 -35.97 31.37
#